data_AF-A0A401RJ75-F1
#
_entry.id   AF-A0A401RJ75-F1
#
_cell.length_a   1.000
_cell.length_b   1.000
_cell.length_c   1.000
_cell.angle_alpha   90.00
_cell.angle_beta   90.00
_cell.angle_gamma   90.00
#
_symmetry.space_group_name_H-M   'P 1'
#
loop_
_entity.id
_entity.type
_entity.pdbx_description
1 polymer ?
#
loop_
_entity_poly.entity_id
_entity_poly.type
_entity_poly.pdbx_seq_one_letter_code
_entity_poly.pdbx_strand_id
1 'polypeptide(L)'
;MGSQMEVIEKTSGREINNQKWPKKPDEAEMIASKEKSENCEGERNSQGHGIGVRFMRKKQKRIEKLVGGQFDLEMNFIIQDMESIACMVKLLDSCDVTCQAEVWSIFTAILKKSIRNLQVCTDAGLIEHVLKRIHGVNNMIADLLVDMLGVLASYNITVRELKLLVSKVQGEKQQWPPHAVKLLTILRQVPQKLSPDAFFSFPGKSAAAIALPPIAKWPYQNGFTFHTWLRMDPLNNINVDKDKPYLYCFRTNKGLGYSAHFVGGCLIVTSIKSKGKGFQHCVKYDFKPQKWYMVTIVHIYNRWKNSEIRCYVNGELASFGEITWLVNTSDTFDKCFLGSSETADANRVFCGQLGAVYVFAEALNAAQIFAIYQLGPGYKGTFKFKAESDLLLAEHHKSLLYDGKLSSSIAFTYNPKATDAQLCLESSPKDNPSIFVHSPHALMLQDVKAVVTHSVQSAIHSIGGIQVLFPLFAQLDYKQHSSDQVDSTVCSTLLAFIMELLKNSVAMQEQILSSKGFLVIGYSLEKSSKVHITGAVLELCLAFAKYLSNLQNGGPLLKQLCDHILLNPAIWIHAPAKVQLQLYTYLSTEFISTATIYNAVRRVGTVLQIMHTLKYYYWVVNPQDRSGVVPKGLDGLRPNQKEILSLRALLLLFVKQLIMKDDNLMDVLQLLVALMSEHPGSMIPAFDQRNGMRIIYKLLASKNEGIRVQALKVMGYFLKHLAPKRKAEVMVGHGLFSLLAERLMLHTNVISMTTYNVLFEILTEQICTQVVHKQHPDPDSSVKIQNS
;
A
#
# COMPACT_ATOMS: atom_id res chain seq x y z
N MET A 1 32.69 9.19 23.01
CA MET A 1 32.27 10.18 24.02
C MET A 1 30.75 10.08 24.12
N GLY A 2 30.13 9.40 25.07
CA GLY A 2 30.47 9.24 26.49
C GLY A 2 29.46 10.04 27.31
N SER A 3 28.58 9.33 28.02
CA SER A 3 27.75 9.75 29.17
C SER A 3 26.70 10.86 28.99
N GLN A 4 25.42 10.50 29.18
CA GLN A 4 24.63 10.90 30.37
C GLN A 4 23.25 10.23 30.33
N MET A 5 23.13 9.14 31.07
CA MET A 5 21.90 8.52 31.55
C MET A 5 22.12 8.32 33.06
N GLU A 6 21.03 8.37 33.84
CA GLU A 6 20.94 8.34 35.33
C GLU A 6 21.04 9.69 36.02
N VAL A 7 19.93 10.16 36.60
CA VAL A 7 19.69 10.27 38.06
C VAL A 7 18.17 10.46 38.25
N ILE A 8 17.54 9.59 39.03
CA ILE A 8 16.65 9.89 40.18
C ILE A 8 16.03 8.56 40.60
N GLU A 9 16.69 7.89 41.54
CA GLU A 9 16.06 6.95 42.46
C GLU A 9 16.81 7.04 43.80
N LYS A 10 16.04 7.00 44.90
CA LYS A 10 16.40 6.80 46.33
C LYS A 10 16.33 8.02 47.26
N THR A 11 15.25 8.01 48.05
CA THR A 11 15.26 8.02 49.53
C THR A 11 13.96 7.31 49.95
N SER A 12 14.00 6.07 50.44
CA SER A 12 14.06 5.61 51.85
C SER A 12 12.74 4.85 52.13
N GLY A 13 12.65 3.59 52.56
CA GLY A 13 13.54 2.75 53.36
C GLY A 13 13.05 2.71 54.81
N ARG A 14 12.02 1.89 55.12
CA ARG A 14 11.83 1.19 56.42
C ARG A 14 10.61 0.24 56.43
N GLU A 15 10.95 -1.04 56.50
CA GLU A 15 10.44 -2.17 57.29
C GLU A 15 8.93 -2.45 57.55
N ILE A 16 8.70 -3.76 57.51
CA ILE A 16 7.47 -4.55 57.54
C ILE A 16 7.07 -4.85 58.99
N ASN A 17 5.79 -4.70 59.35
CA ASN A 17 5.10 -5.71 60.16
C ASN A 17 3.56 -5.66 60.07
N ASN A 18 3.00 -6.87 59.99
CA ASN A 18 1.61 -7.32 60.05
C ASN A 18 0.53 -6.39 60.63
N GLN A 19 -0.64 -6.32 59.96
CA GLN A 19 -1.94 -6.57 60.61
C GLN A 19 -3.10 -6.81 59.63
N LYS A 20 -4.07 -7.59 60.12
CA LYS A 20 -5.16 -8.32 59.46
C LYS A 20 -6.21 -7.43 58.77
N TRP A 21 -6.76 -7.96 57.68
CA TRP A 21 -7.91 -7.42 56.94
C TRP A 21 -9.23 -7.70 57.69
N PRO A 22 -10.20 -6.75 57.75
CA PRO A 22 -11.51 -7.01 58.33
C PRO A 22 -12.49 -7.64 57.32
N LYS A 23 -13.43 -8.39 57.88
CA LYS A 23 -14.47 -9.21 57.25
C LYS A 23 -15.57 -8.38 56.57
N LYS A 24 -16.27 -9.05 55.63
CA LYS A 24 -17.53 -8.65 54.96
C LYS A 24 -18.61 -8.14 55.95
N PRO A 25 -19.54 -7.28 55.49
CA PRO A 25 -20.89 -7.21 56.04
C PRO A 25 -21.87 -8.11 55.26
N ASP A 26 -22.68 -8.82 56.01
CA ASP A 26 -23.79 -9.67 55.58
C ASP A 26 -25.10 -8.87 55.34
N GLU A 27 -25.93 -9.47 54.48
CA GLU A 27 -27.40 -9.46 54.39
C GLU A 27 -28.21 -8.64 55.40
N ALA A 28 -28.99 -7.66 54.91
CA ALA A 28 -30.42 -7.48 55.20
C ALA A 28 -30.97 -6.19 54.55
N GLU A 29 -31.69 -6.31 53.43
CA GLU A 29 -32.90 -5.53 53.14
C GLU A 29 -33.64 -6.20 51.96
N MET A 30 -34.12 -7.42 52.24
CA MET A 30 -35.28 -8.03 51.62
C MET A 30 -36.48 -7.61 52.49
N ILE A 31 -37.46 -6.89 51.93
CA ILE A 31 -38.91 -6.94 52.18
C ILE A 31 -39.54 -5.68 51.54
N ALA A 32 -40.71 -5.84 50.92
CA ALA A 32 -41.46 -4.92 50.05
C ALA A 32 -40.94 -4.93 48.59
N SER A 33 -41.42 -5.81 47.71
CA SER A 33 -42.82 -5.89 47.31
C SER A 33 -43.21 -7.29 46.80
N LYS A 34 -43.80 -8.09 47.69
CA LYS A 34 -44.76 -9.14 47.33
C LYS A 34 -46.12 -8.44 47.23
N GLU A 35 -46.59 -8.17 46.02
CA GLU A 35 -48.02 -8.04 45.69
C GLU A 35 -48.16 -7.79 44.18
N LYS A 36 -48.38 -8.88 43.44
CA LYS A 36 -49.11 -9.01 42.16
C LYS A 36 -48.73 -10.34 41.51
N SER A 37 -49.08 -11.41 42.20
CA SER A 37 -49.11 -12.78 41.68
C SER A 37 -50.46 -13.39 42.02
N GLU A 38 -51.52 -12.90 41.37
CA GLU A 38 -52.80 -13.59 41.29
C GLU A 38 -53.49 -13.11 40.01
N ASN A 39 -53.87 -14.07 39.16
CA ASN A 39 -54.44 -14.00 37.80
C ASN A 39 -53.47 -14.38 36.66
N CYS A 40 -53.07 -15.64 36.66
CA CYS A 40 -52.71 -16.40 35.46
C CYS A 40 -53.16 -17.86 35.62
N GLU A 41 -54.46 -18.06 35.84
CA GLU A 41 -55.14 -19.31 35.49
C GLU A 41 -56.28 -18.96 34.54
N GLY A 42 -56.19 -19.47 33.31
CA GLY A 42 -57.14 -19.20 32.23
C GLY A 42 -56.52 -18.46 31.06
N GLU A 43 -55.90 -19.23 30.15
CA GLU A 43 -55.83 -19.02 28.68
C GLU A 43 -54.66 -19.82 28.10
N ARG A 44 -54.74 -21.15 28.22
CA ARG A 44 -54.13 -22.03 27.23
C ARG A 44 -55.03 -21.97 25.99
N ASN A 45 -54.63 -21.18 24.99
CA ASN A 45 -54.80 -21.44 23.55
C ASN A 45 -54.66 -20.15 22.73
N SER A 46 -53.42 -19.71 22.52
CA SER A 46 -52.99 -18.90 21.35
C SER A 46 -51.46 -18.66 21.40
N GLN A 47 -50.68 -19.72 21.61
CA GLN A 47 -49.21 -19.65 21.56
C GLN A 47 -48.73 -19.66 20.11
N GLY A 48 -48.27 -18.51 19.62
CA GLY A 48 -47.55 -18.41 18.34
C GLY A 48 -47.20 -16.97 17.95
N HIS A 49 -48.12 -16.01 18.13
CA HIS A 49 -47.94 -14.63 17.65
C HIS A 49 -47.41 -13.63 18.71
N GLY A 50 -47.57 -13.89 20.02
CA GLY A 50 -47.20 -12.93 21.08
C GLY A 50 -45.72 -12.87 21.46
N ILE A 51 -44.94 -13.93 21.21
CA ILE A 51 -43.53 -14.02 21.62
C ILE A 51 -42.63 -13.18 20.69
N GLY A 52 -42.89 -13.21 19.37
CA GLY A 52 -42.16 -12.41 18.38
C GLY A 52 -42.32 -10.90 18.59
N VAL A 53 -43.53 -10.45 18.95
CA VAL A 53 -43.81 -9.00 19.18
C VAL A 53 -43.14 -8.48 20.45
N ARG A 54 -43.07 -9.28 21.52
CA ARG A 54 -42.39 -8.92 22.78
C ARG A 54 -40.87 -8.87 22.61
N PHE A 55 -40.32 -9.76 21.80
CA PHE A 55 -38.91 -9.83 21.43
C PHE A 55 -38.50 -8.62 20.57
N MET A 56 -39.29 -8.29 19.55
CA MET A 56 -39.10 -7.11 18.69
C MET A 56 -39.17 -5.79 19.48
N ARG A 57 -40.07 -5.66 20.46
CA ARG A 57 -40.13 -4.48 21.35
C ARG A 57 -38.92 -4.33 22.27
N LYS A 58 -38.32 -5.43 22.75
CA LYS A 58 -37.08 -5.39 23.54
C LYS A 58 -35.85 -5.07 22.68
N LYS A 59 -35.82 -5.56 21.43
CA LYS A 59 -34.80 -5.27 20.40
C LYS A 59 -34.76 -3.78 20.06
N GLN A 60 -35.91 -3.22 19.71
CA GLN A 60 -36.05 -1.82 19.34
C GLN A 60 -35.60 -0.90 20.49
N LYS A 61 -36.11 -1.12 21.72
CA LYS A 61 -35.74 -0.33 22.91
C LYS A 61 -34.24 -0.30 23.22
N ARG A 62 -33.47 -1.34 22.88
CA ARG A 62 -32.03 -1.40 23.15
C ARG A 62 -31.23 -0.53 22.18
N ILE A 63 -31.57 -0.57 20.90
CA ILE A 63 -30.96 0.29 19.89
C ILE A 63 -31.42 1.75 20.10
N GLU A 64 -32.69 1.95 20.46
CA GLU A 64 -33.23 3.27 20.79
C GLU A 64 -32.52 3.92 21.99
N LYS A 65 -32.10 3.11 22.98
CA LYS A 65 -31.29 3.61 24.10
C LYS A 65 -29.90 4.06 23.66
N LEU A 66 -29.29 3.42 22.65
CA LEU A 66 -27.99 3.82 22.10
C LEU A 66 -28.05 5.15 21.33
N VAL A 67 -29.14 5.36 20.58
CA VAL A 67 -29.32 6.55 19.72
C VAL A 67 -30.16 7.67 20.36
N GLY A 68 -30.64 7.47 21.59
CA GLY A 68 -31.38 8.48 22.36
C GLY A 68 -32.79 8.78 21.81
N GLY A 69 -33.42 7.83 21.11
CA GLY A 69 -34.74 8.03 20.47
C GLY A 69 -35.11 6.88 19.55
N GLN A 70 -36.21 7.01 18.77
CA GLN A 70 -36.63 5.98 17.82
C GLN A 70 -35.54 5.73 16.78
N PHE A 71 -35.05 4.49 16.70
CA PHE A 71 -33.99 4.13 15.77
C PHE A 71 -34.50 4.12 14.33
N ASP A 72 -33.74 4.78 13.45
CA ASP A 72 -33.98 4.80 12.02
C ASP A 72 -32.62 4.81 11.31
N LEU A 73 -32.38 3.84 10.42
CA LEU A 73 -31.10 3.71 9.70
C LEU A 73 -30.79 4.91 8.80
N GLU A 74 -31.79 5.70 8.42
CA GLU A 74 -31.64 6.87 7.56
C GLU A 74 -31.57 8.17 8.35
N MET A 75 -32.37 8.30 9.40
CA MET A 75 -32.60 9.57 10.09
C MET A 75 -32.06 9.61 11.53
N ASN A 76 -31.99 8.48 12.25
CA ASN A 76 -31.57 8.46 13.66
C ASN A 76 -30.76 7.20 14.02
N PHE A 77 -29.46 7.25 13.69
CA PHE A 77 -28.50 6.15 13.87
C PHE A 77 -27.20 6.60 14.55
N ILE A 78 -27.12 7.85 15.03
CA ILE A 78 -25.92 8.38 15.70
C ILE A 78 -25.93 7.95 17.17
N ILE A 79 -24.84 7.32 17.62
CA ILE A 79 -24.69 6.90 19.01
C ILE A 79 -24.51 8.14 19.89
N GLN A 80 -25.38 8.33 20.87
CA GLN A 80 -25.35 9.49 21.76
C GLN A 80 -24.56 9.26 23.04
N ASP A 81 -24.57 8.02 23.54
CA ASP A 81 -23.93 7.64 24.80
C ASP A 81 -22.88 6.54 24.60
N MET A 82 -21.65 6.84 24.99
CA MET A 82 -20.51 5.94 24.92
C MET A 82 -20.65 4.77 25.89
N GLU A 83 -21.18 5.00 27.10
CA GLU A 83 -21.30 3.96 28.14
C GLU A 83 -22.30 2.87 27.72
N SER A 84 -23.30 3.26 26.94
CA SER A 84 -24.28 2.34 26.36
C SER A 84 -23.66 1.28 25.44
N ILE A 85 -22.49 1.53 24.83
CA ILE A 85 -21.79 0.53 24.00
C ILE A 85 -21.32 -0.65 24.86
N ALA A 86 -20.62 -0.37 25.96
CA ALA A 86 -20.14 -1.43 26.85
C ALA A 86 -21.30 -2.22 27.47
N CYS A 87 -22.41 -1.53 27.78
CA CYS A 87 -23.65 -2.16 28.24
C CYS A 87 -24.26 -3.07 27.17
N MET A 88 -24.35 -2.61 25.92
CA MET A 88 -24.85 -3.40 24.79
C MET A 88 -24.06 -4.69 24.64
N VAL A 89 -22.73 -4.63 24.61
CA VAL A 89 -21.88 -5.82 24.45
C VAL A 89 -22.14 -6.84 25.57
N LYS A 90 -22.18 -6.40 26.83
CA LYS A 90 -22.46 -7.28 27.97
C LYS A 90 -23.86 -7.89 27.92
N LEU A 91 -24.86 -7.13 27.47
CA LEU A 91 -26.23 -7.62 27.35
C LEU A 91 -26.37 -8.65 26.22
N LEU A 92 -25.66 -8.48 25.12
CA LEU A 92 -25.67 -9.41 24.00
C LEU A 92 -25.09 -10.78 24.38
N ASP A 93 -24.14 -10.83 25.32
CA ASP A 93 -23.62 -12.09 25.87
C ASP A 93 -24.72 -12.98 26.49
N SER A 94 -25.84 -12.37 26.93
CA SER A 94 -26.99 -13.07 27.53
C SER A 94 -28.14 -13.35 26.55
N CYS A 95 -28.00 -12.95 25.29
CA CYS A 95 -29.02 -13.13 24.26
C CYS A 95 -28.84 -14.43 23.49
N ASP A 96 -29.91 -14.91 22.86
CA ASP A 96 -29.84 -15.98 21.87
C ASP A 96 -29.09 -15.54 20.59
N VAL A 97 -28.60 -16.52 19.84
CA VAL A 97 -27.76 -16.31 18.65
C VAL A 97 -28.49 -15.46 17.59
N THR A 98 -29.79 -15.63 17.41
CA THR A 98 -30.57 -14.85 16.43
C THR A 98 -30.62 -13.38 16.82
N CYS A 99 -30.91 -13.06 18.08
CA CYS A 99 -30.86 -11.69 18.58
C CYS A 99 -29.48 -11.06 18.40
N GLN A 100 -28.42 -11.79 18.77
CA GLN A 100 -27.05 -11.31 18.63
C GLN A 100 -26.73 -11.00 17.17
N ALA A 101 -27.08 -11.89 16.25
CA ALA A 101 -26.80 -11.73 14.83
C ALA A 101 -27.47 -10.48 14.24
N GLU A 102 -28.75 -10.27 14.56
CA GLU A 102 -29.49 -9.10 14.10
C GLU A 102 -28.91 -7.79 14.63
N VAL A 103 -28.63 -7.73 15.94
CA VAL A 103 -28.08 -6.50 16.55
C VAL A 103 -26.69 -6.21 16.00
N TRP A 104 -25.81 -7.21 15.91
CA TRP A 104 -24.47 -7.00 15.34
C TRP A 104 -24.51 -6.60 13.87
N SER A 105 -25.41 -7.16 13.07
CA SER A 105 -25.58 -6.76 11.67
C SER A 105 -26.02 -5.30 11.53
N ILE A 106 -27.04 -4.88 12.29
CA ILE A 106 -27.49 -3.49 12.32
C ILE A 106 -26.37 -2.57 12.83
N PHE A 107 -25.67 -2.99 13.89
CA PHE A 107 -24.59 -2.22 14.48
C PHE A 107 -23.43 -2.01 13.49
N THR A 108 -23.04 -3.04 12.74
CA THR A 108 -22.04 -2.92 11.68
C THR A 108 -22.50 -1.98 10.56
N ALA A 109 -23.79 -2.02 10.18
CA ALA A 109 -24.33 -1.11 9.16
C ALA A 109 -24.25 0.36 9.58
N ILE A 110 -24.59 0.69 10.84
CA ILE A 110 -24.50 2.07 11.33
C ILE A 110 -23.05 2.55 11.49
N LEU A 111 -22.10 1.64 11.74
CA LEU A 111 -20.67 1.95 11.77
C LEU A 111 -20.13 2.25 10.37
N LYS A 112 -20.48 1.43 9.37
CA LYS A 112 -20.11 1.67 7.96
C LYS A 112 -20.64 3.02 7.45
N LYS A 113 -21.77 3.50 7.97
CA LYS A 113 -22.42 4.77 7.55
C LYS A 113 -21.87 6.02 8.26
N SER A 114 -21.22 5.90 9.43
CA SER A 114 -20.90 7.07 10.27
C SER A 114 -19.51 7.03 10.89
N ILE A 115 -18.67 7.99 10.49
CA ILE A 115 -17.38 8.25 11.16
C ILE A 115 -17.56 8.63 12.64
N ARG A 116 -18.67 9.29 12.99
CA ARG A 116 -18.96 9.62 14.41
C ARG A 116 -19.18 8.36 15.23
N ASN A 117 -19.94 7.41 14.70
CA ASN A 117 -20.16 6.13 15.39
C ASN A 117 -18.85 5.35 15.51
N LEU A 118 -18.02 5.35 14.46
CA LEU A 118 -16.69 4.74 14.51
C LEU A 118 -15.84 5.36 15.61
N GLN A 119 -15.79 6.70 15.68
CA GLN A 119 -15.04 7.42 16.72
C GLN A 119 -15.53 7.07 18.13
N VAL A 120 -16.84 7.13 18.39
CA VAL A 120 -17.40 6.82 19.71
C VAL A 120 -17.12 5.35 20.10
N CYS A 121 -17.21 4.42 19.15
CA CYS A 121 -16.88 3.01 19.39
C CYS A 121 -15.39 2.76 19.65
N THR A 122 -14.51 3.49 18.95
CA THR A 122 -13.07 3.48 19.20
C THR A 122 -12.76 4.02 20.59
N ASP A 123 -13.33 5.17 20.97
CA ASP A 123 -13.13 5.77 22.29
C ASP A 123 -13.68 4.88 23.41
N ALA A 124 -14.76 4.13 23.15
CA ALA A 124 -15.31 3.12 24.05
C ALA A 124 -14.46 1.83 24.15
N GLY A 125 -13.40 1.68 23.35
CA GLY A 125 -12.57 0.47 23.32
C GLY A 125 -13.29 -0.78 22.80
N LEU A 126 -14.20 -0.62 21.82
CA LEU A 126 -15.03 -1.72 21.33
C LEU A 126 -14.21 -2.88 20.74
N ILE A 127 -13.10 -2.59 20.04
CA ILE A 127 -12.20 -3.62 19.51
C ILE A 127 -11.71 -4.53 20.64
N GLU A 128 -11.24 -3.96 21.76
CA GLU A 128 -10.79 -4.76 22.90
C GLU A 128 -11.91 -5.58 23.52
N HIS A 129 -13.09 -4.99 23.68
CA HIS A 129 -14.25 -5.68 24.27
C HIS A 129 -14.66 -6.91 23.45
N VAL A 130 -14.61 -6.81 22.11
CA VAL A 130 -14.95 -7.91 21.21
C VAL A 130 -13.84 -8.94 21.12
N LEU A 131 -12.57 -8.53 20.98
CA LEU A 131 -11.43 -9.46 20.93
C LEU A 131 -11.27 -10.29 22.21
N LYS A 132 -11.69 -9.77 23.38
CA LYS A 132 -11.72 -10.53 24.64
C LYS A 132 -12.78 -11.64 24.65
N ARG A 133 -13.83 -11.53 23.83
CA ARG A 133 -14.96 -12.47 23.78
C ARG A 133 -14.94 -13.43 22.60
N ILE A 134 -14.17 -13.11 21.55
CA ILE A 134 -14.23 -13.81 20.26
C ILE A 134 -14.03 -15.33 20.39
N HIS A 135 -13.20 -15.82 21.32
CA HIS A 135 -12.96 -17.26 21.47
C HIS A 135 -14.21 -18.06 21.88
N GLY A 136 -15.14 -17.44 22.61
CA GLY A 136 -16.32 -18.12 23.18
C GLY A 136 -17.59 -18.00 22.34
N VAL A 137 -17.56 -17.28 21.22
CA VAL A 137 -18.77 -17.04 20.42
C VAL A 137 -19.01 -18.13 19.37
N ASN A 138 -20.28 -18.28 18.98
CA ASN A 138 -20.68 -19.15 17.88
C ASN A 138 -20.07 -18.69 16.53
N ASN A 139 -19.82 -19.62 15.61
CA ASN A 139 -19.28 -19.37 14.26
C ASN A 139 -19.98 -18.22 13.52
N MET A 140 -21.32 -18.18 13.52
CA MET A 140 -22.08 -17.14 12.82
C MET A 140 -21.86 -15.75 13.42
N ILE A 141 -21.81 -15.66 14.76
CA ILE A 141 -21.54 -14.41 15.46
C ILE A 141 -20.09 -13.98 15.26
N ALA A 142 -19.15 -14.93 15.25
CA ALA A 142 -17.76 -14.64 14.95
C ALA A 142 -17.59 -13.98 13.57
N ASP A 143 -18.31 -14.43 12.54
CA ASP A 143 -18.26 -13.82 11.20
C ASP A 143 -18.74 -12.36 11.22
N LEU A 144 -19.84 -12.08 11.93
CA LEU A 144 -20.36 -10.72 12.08
C LEU A 144 -19.42 -9.82 12.89
N LEU A 145 -18.83 -10.34 13.96
CA LEU A 145 -17.84 -9.62 14.77
C LEU A 145 -16.56 -9.35 13.99
N VAL A 146 -16.11 -10.28 13.15
CA VAL A 146 -14.93 -10.11 12.29
C VAL A 146 -15.16 -9.03 11.24
N ASP A 147 -16.33 -8.99 10.58
CA ASP A 147 -16.68 -7.90 9.65
C ASP A 147 -16.69 -6.54 10.38
N MET A 148 -17.30 -6.48 11.57
CA MET A 148 -17.36 -5.27 12.39
C MET A 148 -15.97 -4.80 12.84
N LEU A 149 -15.13 -5.72 13.33
CA LEU A 149 -13.74 -5.45 13.69
C LEU A 149 -12.93 -4.97 12.48
N GLY A 150 -13.18 -5.52 11.29
CA GLY A 150 -12.62 -5.05 10.03
C GLY A 150 -12.92 -3.58 9.77
N VAL A 151 -14.19 -3.18 9.91
CA VAL A 151 -14.60 -1.77 9.77
C VAL A 151 -13.90 -0.88 10.81
N LEU A 152 -13.91 -1.26 12.09
CA LEU A 152 -13.27 -0.45 13.15
C LEU A 152 -11.76 -0.33 12.93
N ALA A 153 -11.08 -1.45 12.66
CA ALA A 153 -9.63 -1.46 12.48
C ALA A 153 -9.19 -0.70 11.20
N SER A 154 -10.04 -0.67 10.17
CA SER A 154 -9.82 0.18 8.97
C SER A 154 -9.89 1.67 9.29
N TYR A 155 -10.65 2.06 10.31
CA TYR A 155 -10.76 3.42 10.78
C TYR A 155 -9.61 3.81 11.73
N ASN A 156 -9.46 3.06 12.82
CA ASN A 156 -8.40 3.25 13.82
C ASN A 156 -8.08 1.92 14.51
N ILE A 157 -6.80 1.63 14.67
CA ILE A 157 -6.34 0.56 15.56
C ILE A 157 -5.10 0.99 16.31
N THR A 158 -5.19 0.91 17.63
CA THR A 158 -4.08 1.25 18.53
C THR A 158 -3.04 0.14 18.59
N VAL A 159 -1.85 0.47 19.09
CA VAL A 159 -0.78 -0.51 19.36
C VAL A 159 -1.26 -1.62 20.30
N ARG A 160 -2.07 -1.28 21.31
CA ARG A 160 -2.61 -2.23 22.28
C ARG A 160 -3.61 -3.19 21.65
N GLU A 161 -4.53 -2.66 20.84
CA GLU A 161 -5.53 -3.47 20.13
C GLU A 161 -4.88 -4.38 19.09
N LEU A 162 -3.88 -3.89 18.35
CA LEU A 162 -3.13 -4.73 17.41
C LEU A 162 -2.37 -5.85 18.13
N LYS A 163 -1.70 -5.56 19.26
CA LYS A 163 -1.07 -6.61 20.08
C LYS A 163 -2.08 -7.64 20.54
N LEU A 164 -3.27 -7.21 20.97
CA LEU A 164 -4.34 -8.11 21.35
C LEU A 164 -4.81 -8.96 20.16
N LEU A 165 -5.04 -8.36 18.99
CA LEU A 165 -5.42 -9.10 17.78
C LEU A 165 -4.36 -10.14 17.39
N VAL A 166 -3.08 -9.76 17.39
CA VAL A 166 -1.96 -10.68 17.12
C VAL A 166 -1.92 -11.81 18.15
N SER A 167 -2.15 -11.53 19.44
CA SER A 167 -2.20 -12.57 20.48
C SER A 167 -3.34 -13.57 20.27
N LYS A 168 -4.45 -13.16 19.63
CA LYS A 168 -5.60 -14.03 19.34
C LYS A 168 -5.42 -14.89 18.10
N VAL A 169 -4.40 -14.61 17.29
CA VAL A 169 -4.03 -15.43 16.13
C VAL A 169 -2.77 -16.26 16.38
N GLN A 170 -2.13 -16.16 17.54
CA GLN A 170 -1.01 -17.03 17.88
C GLN A 170 -1.51 -18.41 18.29
N GLY A 171 -1.17 -19.42 17.51
CA GLY A 171 -1.48 -20.82 17.78
C GLY A 171 -0.58 -21.45 18.83
N GLU A 172 -1.15 -22.44 19.50
CA GLU A 172 -0.47 -23.27 20.49
C GLU A 172 -0.64 -24.73 20.10
N LYS A 173 0.36 -25.58 20.40
CA LYS A 173 0.30 -27.03 20.18
C LYS A 173 -0.11 -27.44 18.75
N GLN A 174 0.38 -26.71 17.73
CA GLN A 174 0.05 -26.94 16.31
C GLN A 174 -1.42 -26.77 15.94
N GLN A 175 -2.18 -26.01 16.73
CA GLN A 175 -3.57 -25.68 16.44
C GLN A 175 -3.79 -24.17 16.48
N TRP A 176 -4.63 -23.69 15.55
CA TRP A 176 -5.12 -22.32 15.58
C TRP A 176 -6.11 -22.13 16.74
N PRO A 177 -6.10 -20.98 17.42
CA PRO A 177 -7.16 -20.65 18.38
C PRO A 177 -8.53 -20.57 17.71
N PRO A 178 -9.63 -20.68 18.47
CA PRO A 178 -10.98 -20.52 17.92
C PRO A 178 -11.10 -19.21 17.14
N HIS A 179 -11.60 -19.31 15.91
CA HIS A 179 -11.81 -18.18 14.98
C HIS A 179 -10.56 -17.41 14.54
N ALA A 180 -9.35 -17.87 14.84
CA ALA A 180 -8.11 -17.15 14.49
C ALA A 180 -7.95 -16.93 12.97
N VAL A 181 -8.25 -17.95 12.16
CA VAL A 181 -8.22 -17.82 10.68
C VAL A 181 -9.21 -16.75 10.19
N LYS A 182 -10.40 -16.66 10.82
CA LYS A 182 -11.37 -15.60 10.52
C LYS A 182 -10.81 -14.23 10.91
N LEU A 183 -10.18 -14.10 12.07
CA LEU A 183 -9.52 -12.85 12.50
C LEU A 183 -8.39 -12.42 11.55
N LEU A 184 -7.65 -13.34 10.94
CA LEU A 184 -6.64 -12.99 9.94
C LEU A 184 -7.24 -12.29 8.71
N THR A 185 -8.52 -12.52 8.39
CA THR A 185 -9.19 -11.84 7.28
C THR A 185 -9.37 -10.34 7.52
N ILE A 186 -9.40 -9.88 8.79
CA ILE A 186 -9.41 -8.45 9.17
C ILE A 186 -8.21 -7.76 8.50
N LEU A 187 -7.04 -8.39 8.53
CA LEU A 187 -5.81 -7.83 7.97
C LEU A 187 -5.94 -7.50 6.47
N ARG A 188 -6.85 -8.15 5.72
CA ARG A 188 -7.09 -7.83 4.30
C ARG A 188 -7.87 -6.53 4.10
N GLN A 189 -8.72 -6.15 5.05
CA GLN A 189 -9.61 -4.99 4.92
C GLN A 189 -8.94 -3.69 5.38
N VAL A 190 -8.05 -3.77 6.36
CA VAL A 190 -7.51 -2.59 7.05
C VAL A 190 -6.59 -1.68 6.21
N PRO A 191 -5.75 -2.18 5.29
CA PRO A 191 -4.86 -1.31 4.52
C PRO A 191 -5.54 -0.31 3.58
N GLN A 192 -6.85 -0.44 3.32
CA GLN A 192 -7.60 0.37 2.34
C GLN A 192 -8.11 1.71 2.90
N LYS A 193 -7.41 2.32 3.86
CA LYS A 193 -7.87 3.55 4.51
C LYS A 193 -7.86 4.73 3.53
N LEU A 194 -9.05 5.12 3.08
CA LEU A 194 -9.30 6.28 2.20
C LEU A 194 -9.51 7.60 2.98
N SER A 195 -9.47 7.57 4.32
CA SER A 195 -9.69 8.73 5.18
C SER A 195 -8.36 9.31 5.71
N PRO A 196 -8.32 10.64 5.99
CA PRO A 196 -7.14 11.25 6.60
C PRO A 196 -6.84 10.65 7.98
N ASP A 197 -5.55 10.59 8.34
CA ASP A 197 -5.08 10.11 9.64
C ASP A 197 -5.28 11.14 10.77
N ALA A 198 -5.57 12.39 10.43
CA ALA A 198 -5.97 13.43 11.38
C ALA A 198 -6.94 14.44 10.76
N PHE A 199 -7.92 14.89 11.54
CA PHE A 199 -8.93 15.87 11.13
C PHE A 199 -9.53 16.59 12.34
N PHE A 200 -10.05 17.79 12.13
CA PHE A 200 -10.93 18.47 13.08
C PHE A 200 -12.35 17.93 12.94
N SER A 201 -12.98 17.55 14.04
CA SER A 201 -14.36 17.06 14.08
C SER A 201 -15.29 18.13 14.66
N PHE A 202 -16.30 18.50 13.88
CA PHE A 202 -17.32 19.47 14.26
C PHE A 202 -18.65 18.76 14.56
N PRO A 203 -19.18 18.93 15.78
CA PRO A 203 -20.37 18.21 16.23
C PRO A 203 -21.69 18.79 15.70
N GLY A 204 -21.70 20.00 15.14
CA GLY A 204 -22.93 20.69 14.72
C GLY A 204 -23.79 21.20 15.88
N LYS A 205 -23.22 21.34 17.08
CA LYS A 205 -23.89 21.94 18.25
C LYS A 205 -23.69 23.46 18.25
N SER A 206 -24.60 24.20 18.89
CA SER A 206 -24.47 25.66 19.02
C SER A 206 -23.12 26.05 19.62
N ALA A 207 -22.53 27.13 19.12
CA ALA A 207 -21.20 27.63 19.49
C ALA A 207 -20.01 26.69 19.19
N ALA A 208 -20.21 25.58 18.48
CA ALA A 208 -19.10 24.74 17.98
C ALA A 208 -18.35 25.44 16.85
N ALA A 209 -17.09 25.79 17.10
CA ALA A 209 -16.24 26.49 16.15
C ALA A 209 -14.75 26.33 16.50
N ILE A 210 -13.87 26.68 15.56
CA ILE A 210 -12.48 27.02 15.87
C ILE A 210 -12.36 28.55 15.74
N ALA A 211 -12.19 29.25 16.86
CA ALA A 211 -12.05 30.70 16.90
C ALA A 211 -10.61 31.09 16.64
N LEU A 212 -10.39 31.95 15.65
CA LEU A 212 -9.06 32.44 15.28
C LEU A 212 -8.75 33.76 16.01
N PRO A 213 -7.48 34.01 16.33
CA PRO A 213 -7.07 35.30 16.89
C PRO A 213 -7.24 36.43 15.85
N PRO A 214 -7.33 37.69 16.29
CA PRO A 214 -7.50 38.83 15.39
C PRO A 214 -6.37 38.95 14.37
N ILE A 215 -6.73 39.08 13.11
CA ILE A 215 -5.79 39.22 11.99
C ILE A 215 -5.60 40.71 11.71
N ALA A 216 -4.35 41.18 11.82
CA ALA A 216 -3.96 42.58 11.68
C ALA A 216 -3.88 43.02 10.22
N LYS A 217 -3.36 42.15 9.35
CA LYS A 217 -3.12 42.44 7.93
C LYS A 217 -3.63 41.31 7.06
N TRP A 218 -4.65 41.58 6.25
CA TRP A 218 -5.13 40.62 5.27
C TRP A 218 -4.26 40.67 4.00
N PRO A 219 -3.96 39.54 3.32
CA PRO A 219 -3.19 39.54 2.08
C PRO A 219 -3.97 40.10 0.88
N TYR A 220 -3.96 41.44 0.72
CA TYR A 220 -4.70 42.14 -0.35
C TYR A 220 -3.91 42.39 -1.64
N GLN A 221 -2.59 42.20 -1.66
CA GLN A 221 -1.76 42.59 -2.82
C GLN A 221 -1.78 41.55 -3.95
N ASN A 222 -1.65 40.27 -3.61
CA ASN A 222 -1.45 39.17 -4.57
C ASN A 222 -2.66 38.23 -4.66
N GLY A 223 -3.80 38.63 -4.08
CA GLY A 223 -4.89 37.71 -3.82
C GLY A 223 -4.58 36.78 -2.65
N PHE A 224 -5.51 35.86 -2.39
CA PHE A 224 -5.32 34.83 -1.37
C PHE A 224 -6.05 33.55 -1.74
N THR A 225 -5.62 32.44 -1.16
CA THR A 225 -6.24 31.13 -1.39
C THR A 225 -6.58 30.48 -0.06
N PHE A 226 -7.85 30.10 0.12
CA PHE A 226 -8.27 29.21 1.21
C PHE A 226 -8.30 27.77 0.69
N HIS A 227 -7.68 26.85 1.41
CA HIS A 227 -7.61 25.44 1.03
C HIS A 227 -7.86 24.52 2.24
N THR A 228 -8.71 23.52 2.08
CA THR A 228 -8.92 22.44 3.05
C THR A 228 -9.54 21.22 2.38
N TRP A 229 -9.38 20.06 2.99
CA TRP A 229 -10.28 18.93 2.78
C TRP A 229 -11.47 19.05 3.72
N LEU A 230 -12.67 18.70 3.25
CA LEU A 230 -13.89 18.70 4.06
C LEU A 230 -14.75 17.47 3.79
N ARG A 231 -15.50 17.06 4.81
CA ARG A 231 -16.56 16.05 4.73
C ARG A 231 -17.73 16.52 5.57
N MET A 232 -18.92 16.58 4.98
CA MET A 232 -20.13 17.05 5.69
C MET A 232 -20.92 15.87 6.26
N ASP A 233 -21.38 15.99 7.51
CA ASP A 233 -22.25 15.03 8.19
C ASP A 233 -23.44 15.78 8.84
N PRO A 234 -24.38 16.33 8.05
CA PRO A 234 -25.54 17.05 8.59
C PRO A 234 -26.37 16.14 9.52
N LEU A 235 -26.87 16.70 10.63
CA LEU A 235 -27.57 15.94 11.68
C LEU A 235 -29.00 15.55 11.30
N ASN A 236 -29.72 16.38 10.55
CA ASN A 236 -31.12 16.15 10.17
C ASN A 236 -31.42 16.69 8.77
N ASN A 237 -32.07 15.89 7.91
CA ASN A 237 -32.45 16.29 6.55
C ASN A 237 -33.68 17.22 6.48
N ILE A 238 -34.34 17.51 7.60
CA ILE A 238 -35.66 18.18 7.62
C ILE A 238 -35.55 19.72 7.49
N ASN A 239 -34.43 20.34 7.88
CA ASN A 239 -34.24 21.80 7.88
C ASN A 239 -33.14 22.30 6.93
N VAL A 240 -32.74 21.48 5.95
CA VAL A 240 -31.59 21.75 5.04
C VAL A 240 -31.68 23.12 4.33
N ASP A 241 -32.88 23.62 4.09
CA ASP A 241 -33.10 24.91 3.41
C ASP A 241 -32.96 26.13 4.33
N LYS A 242 -33.09 25.96 5.65
CA LYS A 242 -32.94 27.04 6.65
C LYS A 242 -31.54 27.11 7.23
N ASP A 243 -30.84 26.00 7.27
CA ASP A 243 -29.50 25.91 7.83
C ASP A 243 -28.46 26.47 6.85
N LYS A 244 -27.51 27.23 7.39
CA LYS A 244 -26.40 27.86 6.66
C LYS A 244 -25.07 27.52 7.34
N PRO A 245 -24.64 26.26 7.36
CA PRO A 245 -23.41 25.87 8.06
C PRO A 245 -22.19 26.53 7.39
N TYR A 246 -21.43 27.30 8.17
CA TYR A 246 -20.26 28.03 7.67
C TYR A 246 -19.02 27.14 7.64
N LEU A 247 -18.34 27.08 6.51
CA LEU A 247 -17.00 26.49 6.40
C LEU A 247 -15.96 27.40 7.07
N TYR A 248 -15.99 28.68 6.75
CA TYR A 248 -15.19 29.71 7.40
C TYR A 248 -15.92 31.06 7.39
N CYS A 249 -15.56 31.92 8.33
CA CYS A 249 -16.02 33.29 8.45
C CYS A 249 -14.84 34.16 8.88
N PHE A 250 -14.40 35.08 8.03
CA PHE A 250 -13.32 36.03 8.30
C PHE A 250 -13.89 37.45 8.18
N ARG A 251 -14.30 38.02 9.32
CA ARG A 251 -15.01 39.30 9.37
C ARG A 251 -14.31 40.29 10.30
N THR A 252 -14.49 41.56 10.01
CA THR A 252 -14.23 42.65 10.96
C THR A 252 -15.48 42.91 11.82
N ASN A 253 -15.34 43.65 12.92
CA ASN A 253 -16.46 44.11 13.75
C ASN A 253 -17.57 44.86 13.00
N LYS A 254 -17.27 45.43 11.82
CA LYS A 254 -18.24 46.10 10.94
C LYS A 254 -18.96 45.14 9.97
N GLY A 255 -18.63 43.84 10.00
CA GLY A 255 -19.17 42.79 9.11
C GLY A 255 -18.49 42.73 7.74
N LEU A 256 -17.39 43.46 7.52
CA LEU A 256 -16.66 43.45 6.26
C LEU A 256 -15.76 42.22 6.19
N GLY A 257 -15.55 41.64 5.00
CA GLY A 257 -14.66 40.48 4.84
C GLY A 257 -15.21 39.37 3.97
N TYR A 258 -14.84 38.14 4.32
CA TYR A 258 -15.06 36.94 3.50
C TYR A 258 -15.71 35.83 4.33
N SER A 259 -16.58 35.03 3.72
CA SER A 259 -17.13 33.84 4.36
C SER A 259 -17.56 32.82 3.31
N ALA A 260 -17.54 31.55 3.68
CA ALA A 260 -18.11 30.48 2.86
C ALA A 260 -19.07 29.64 3.70
N HIS A 261 -20.28 29.38 3.19
CA HIS A 261 -21.31 28.58 3.87
C HIS A 261 -22.09 27.71 2.89
N PHE A 262 -22.69 26.64 3.37
CA PHE A 262 -23.51 25.78 2.52
C PHE A 262 -24.98 26.19 2.54
N VAL A 263 -25.67 26.00 1.42
CA VAL A 263 -27.13 26.10 1.25
C VAL A 263 -27.56 24.98 0.29
N GLY A 264 -28.44 24.07 0.72
CA GLY A 264 -28.97 23.02 -0.17
C GLY A 264 -27.92 22.13 -0.83
N GLY A 265 -26.76 21.90 -0.18
CA GLY A 265 -25.64 21.12 -0.73
C GLY A 265 -24.66 21.90 -1.61
N CYS A 266 -24.95 23.17 -1.92
CA CYS A 266 -24.05 24.06 -2.67
C CYS A 266 -23.22 24.92 -1.71
N LEU A 267 -21.95 25.18 -2.06
CA LEU A 267 -21.10 26.09 -1.31
C LEU A 267 -21.27 27.52 -1.85
N ILE A 268 -21.57 28.47 -0.98
CA ILE A 268 -21.73 29.89 -1.30
C ILE A 268 -20.57 30.68 -0.70
N VAL A 269 -19.76 31.31 -1.57
CA VAL A 269 -18.65 32.20 -1.18
C VAL A 269 -19.15 33.63 -1.19
N THR A 270 -19.02 34.34 -0.07
CA THR A 270 -19.53 35.70 0.11
C THR A 270 -18.41 36.67 0.48
N SER A 271 -18.26 37.72 -0.31
CA SER A 271 -17.39 38.87 -0.03
C SER A 271 -18.25 40.08 0.34
N ILE A 272 -17.92 40.84 1.37
CA ILE A 272 -18.66 42.06 1.75
C ILE A 272 -17.69 43.22 1.92
N LYS A 273 -17.86 44.26 1.10
CA LYS A 273 -17.04 45.48 1.15
C LYS A 273 -17.66 46.59 1.99
N SER A 274 -18.99 46.70 2.01
CA SER A 274 -19.72 47.65 2.86
C SER A 274 -21.07 47.07 3.26
N LYS A 275 -21.68 47.55 4.35
CA LYS A 275 -23.02 47.13 4.77
C LYS A 275 -24.01 47.23 3.59
N GLY A 276 -24.68 46.13 3.27
CA GLY A 276 -25.64 46.02 2.15
C GLY A 276 -25.03 45.83 0.75
N LYS A 277 -23.71 45.93 0.57
CA LYS A 277 -23.02 45.66 -0.72
C LYS A 277 -22.09 44.46 -0.57
N GLY A 278 -22.62 43.28 -0.86
CA GLY A 278 -21.89 42.02 -0.88
C GLY A 278 -21.96 41.35 -2.26
N PHE A 279 -20.95 40.55 -2.57
CA PHE A 279 -20.93 39.66 -3.72
C PHE A 279 -21.06 38.23 -3.22
N GLN A 280 -21.96 37.45 -3.82
CA GLN A 280 -22.13 36.04 -3.52
C GLN A 280 -21.88 35.22 -4.79
N HIS A 281 -21.02 34.22 -4.67
CA HIS A 281 -20.71 33.27 -5.72
C HIS A 281 -21.18 31.87 -5.30
N CYS A 282 -22.05 31.28 -6.10
CA CYS A 282 -22.45 29.89 -5.92
C CYS A 282 -21.44 28.97 -6.62
N VAL A 283 -20.83 28.07 -5.85
CA VAL A 283 -19.98 27.03 -6.41
C VAL A 283 -20.86 26.02 -7.13
N LYS A 284 -20.67 25.87 -8.44
CA LYS A 284 -21.45 24.96 -9.30
C LYS A 284 -21.01 23.51 -9.11
N TYR A 285 -21.12 23.01 -7.89
CA TYR A 285 -20.76 21.65 -7.51
C TYR A 285 -21.73 21.14 -6.44
N ASP A 286 -22.18 19.90 -6.61
CA ASP A 286 -23.12 19.24 -5.71
C ASP A 286 -22.35 18.42 -4.67
N PHE A 287 -22.22 18.97 -3.46
CA PHE A 287 -21.50 18.32 -2.37
C PHE A 287 -22.41 17.30 -1.68
N LYS A 288 -22.06 16.02 -1.79
CA LYS A 288 -22.77 14.95 -1.11
C LYS A 288 -22.29 14.78 0.33
N PRO A 289 -23.19 14.60 1.30
CA PRO A 289 -22.81 14.21 2.64
C PRO A 289 -21.91 12.97 2.66
N GLN A 290 -21.14 12.81 3.73
CA GLN A 290 -20.35 11.63 4.04
C GLN A 290 -19.19 11.31 3.08
N LYS A 291 -18.90 12.19 2.12
CA LYS A 291 -17.76 12.09 1.19
C LYS A 291 -16.74 13.20 1.44
N TRP A 292 -15.45 12.86 1.29
CA TRP A 292 -14.36 13.83 1.35
C TRP A 292 -14.23 14.59 0.03
N TYR A 293 -14.10 15.91 0.13
CA TYR A 293 -13.85 16.81 -0.99
C TYR A 293 -12.68 17.72 -0.65
N MET A 294 -11.77 17.90 -1.60
CA MET A 294 -10.82 19.00 -1.55
C MET A 294 -11.51 20.26 -2.04
N VAL A 295 -11.51 21.32 -1.24
CA VAL A 295 -12.05 22.63 -1.63
C VAL A 295 -10.94 23.66 -1.58
N THR A 296 -10.74 24.35 -2.70
CA THR A 296 -9.78 25.45 -2.81
C THR A 296 -10.46 26.67 -3.41
N ILE A 297 -10.51 27.77 -2.65
CA ILE A 297 -11.16 29.03 -3.05
C ILE A 297 -10.05 30.05 -3.25
N VAL A 298 -9.86 30.47 -4.49
CA VAL A 298 -8.83 31.40 -4.92
C VAL A 298 -9.47 32.75 -5.19
N HIS A 299 -9.03 33.78 -4.46
CA HIS A 299 -9.38 35.17 -4.71
C HIS A 299 -8.24 35.83 -5.47
N ILE A 300 -8.47 36.19 -6.73
CA ILE A 300 -7.51 36.83 -7.64
C ILE A 300 -7.80 38.33 -7.68
N TYR A 301 -6.83 39.16 -7.29
CA TYR A 301 -6.97 40.61 -7.33
C TYR A 301 -6.22 41.19 -8.53
N ASN A 302 -6.97 41.80 -9.44
CA ASN A 302 -6.45 42.43 -10.64
C ASN A 302 -6.54 43.95 -10.52
N ARG A 303 -5.46 44.66 -10.91
CA ARG A 303 -5.44 46.13 -10.90
C ARG A 303 -6.07 46.76 -12.14
N TRP A 304 -5.94 46.09 -13.30
CA TRP A 304 -6.31 46.62 -14.62
C TRP A 304 -7.49 45.88 -15.28
N LYS A 305 -8.04 44.86 -14.61
CA LYS A 305 -9.19 44.05 -15.02
C LYS A 305 -10.05 43.74 -13.81
N ASN A 306 -11.23 43.16 -14.02
CA ASN A 306 -12.04 42.65 -12.92
C ASN A 306 -11.23 41.62 -12.10
N SER A 307 -11.39 41.70 -10.78
CA SER A 307 -10.91 40.65 -9.88
C SER A 307 -11.79 39.41 -10.05
N GLU A 308 -11.30 38.24 -9.63
CA GLU A 308 -11.99 36.98 -9.84
C GLU A 308 -12.01 36.15 -8.57
N ILE A 309 -13.05 35.34 -8.40
CA ILE A 309 -13.04 34.19 -7.51
C ILE A 309 -13.05 32.94 -8.36
N ARG A 310 -12.14 32.00 -8.09
CA ARG A 310 -12.11 30.67 -8.70
C ARG A 310 -12.23 29.63 -7.62
N CYS A 311 -13.18 28.72 -7.77
CA CYS A 311 -13.45 27.65 -6.82
C CYS A 311 -13.10 26.32 -7.47
N TYR A 312 -12.15 25.61 -6.87
CA TYR A 312 -11.71 24.30 -7.30
C TYR A 312 -12.23 23.23 -6.34
N VAL A 313 -12.71 22.12 -6.90
CA VAL A 313 -13.15 20.94 -6.16
C VAL A 313 -12.36 19.74 -6.69
N ASN A 314 -11.70 18.99 -5.79
CA ASN A 314 -10.90 17.82 -6.14
C ASN A 314 -9.81 18.08 -7.21
N GLY A 315 -9.18 19.25 -7.14
CA GLY A 315 -8.11 19.65 -8.07
C GLY A 315 -8.60 20.27 -9.38
N GLU A 316 -9.91 20.25 -9.66
CA GLU A 316 -10.50 20.75 -10.91
C GLU A 316 -11.29 22.04 -10.69
N LEU A 317 -11.34 22.92 -11.69
CA LEU A 317 -12.09 24.17 -11.61
C LEU A 317 -13.60 23.87 -11.67
N ALA A 318 -14.32 24.10 -10.58
CA ALA A 318 -15.76 23.87 -10.51
C ALA A 318 -16.56 25.10 -10.97
N SER A 319 -16.15 26.30 -10.55
CA SER A 319 -16.77 27.54 -11.02
C SER A 319 -15.86 28.75 -10.82
N PHE A 320 -16.17 29.83 -11.51
CA PHE A 320 -15.54 31.13 -11.31
C PHE A 320 -16.58 32.25 -11.37
N GLY A 321 -16.26 33.39 -10.76
CA GLY A 321 -17.10 34.58 -10.76
C GLY A 321 -16.26 35.85 -10.78
N GLU A 322 -16.70 36.84 -11.55
CA GLU A 322 -16.03 38.13 -11.61
C GLU A 322 -16.51 39.07 -10.50
N ILE A 323 -15.57 39.79 -9.92
CA ILE A 323 -15.79 40.79 -8.88
C ILE A 323 -15.13 42.09 -9.32
N THR A 324 -15.92 43.17 -9.38
CA THR A 324 -15.45 44.49 -9.80
C THR A 324 -14.75 45.29 -8.69
N TRP A 325 -14.69 44.77 -7.46
CA TRP A 325 -14.13 45.44 -6.29
C TRP A 325 -13.50 44.46 -5.28
N LEU A 326 -12.45 44.87 -4.56
CA LEU A 326 -11.92 44.07 -3.45
C LEU A 326 -12.41 44.58 -2.09
N VAL A 327 -12.37 43.72 -1.06
CA VAL A 327 -12.62 44.15 0.32
C VAL A 327 -11.38 44.92 0.78
N ASN A 328 -11.47 46.25 0.79
CA ASN A 328 -10.41 47.13 1.24
C ASN A 328 -10.79 47.72 2.59
N THR A 329 -10.12 47.28 3.66
CA THR A 329 -10.32 47.80 5.02
C THR A 329 -9.00 47.82 5.76
N SER A 330 -8.81 48.84 6.61
CA SER A 330 -7.72 48.92 7.58
C SER A 330 -8.11 48.37 8.95
N ASP A 331 -9.38 47.99 9.13
CA ASP A 331 -9.86 47.38 10.37
C ASP A 331 -9.29 45.96 10.53
N THR A 332 -9.02 45.57 11.78
CA THR A 332 -8.62 44.21 12.13
C THR A 332 -9.77 43.23 11.90
N PHE A 333 -9.45 42.03 11.42
CA PHE A 333 -10.41 40.94 11.29
C PHE A 333 -10.48 40.18 12.63
N ASP A 334 -11.39 40.61 13.50
CA ASP A 334 -11.56 40.15 14.88
C ASP A 334 -12.75 39.19 15.08
N LYS A 335 -13.52 38.92 14.02
CA LYS A 335 -14.60 37.94 13.98
C LYS A 335 -14.24 36.81 13.00
N CYS A 336 -13.22 36.04 13.37
CA CYS A 336 -12.65 34.97 12.56
C CYS A 336 -12.95 33.57 13.15
N PHE A 337 -13.62 32.72 12.38
CA PHE A 337 -14.04 31.38 12.81
C PHE A 337 -13.91 30.39 11.66
N LEU A 338 -13.50 29.16 11.99
CA LEU A 338 -13.68 27.98 11.13
C LEU A 338 -14.86 27.18 11.66
N GLY A 339 -15.68 26.68 10.75
CA GLY A 339 -16.83 25.85 11.09
C GLY A 339 -18.01 26.61 11.71
N SER A 340 -18.04 27.94 11.69
CA SER A 340 -19.15 28.73 12.25
C SER A 340 -19.19 30.17 11.73
N SER A 341 -20.31 30.85 11.93
CA SER A 341 -20.46 32.30 11.72
C SER A 341 -20.06 33.10 12.96
N GLU A 342 -20.00 34.43 12.83
CA GLU A 342 -19.70 35.35 13.94
C GLU A 342 -20.64 35.23 15.16
N THR A 343 -21.89 34.80 14.95
CA THR A 343 -22.90 34.58 16.01
C THR A 343 -22.90 33.16 16.58
N ALA A 344 -22.31 32.20 15.87
CA ALA A 344 -22.27 30.79 16.22
C ALA A 344 -23.61 30.11 16.61
N ASP A 345 -24.70 30.56 16.00
CA ASP A 345 -26.04 29.98 16.18
C ASP A 345 -26.10 28.52 15.68
N ALA A 346 -27.02 27.72 16.25
CA ALA A 346 -27.17 26.29 15.91
C ALA A 346 -27.39 26.02 14.40
N ASN A 347 -28.04 26.94 13.69
CA ASN A 347 -28.31 26.78 12.24
C ASN A 347 -27.13 27.24 11.37
N ARG A 348 -26.04 27.73 11.96
CA ARG A 348 -24.88 28.30 11.24
C ARG A 348 -23.56 27.59 11.53
N VAL A 349 -23.58 26.61 12.42
CA VAL A 349 -22.41 25.79 12.76
C VAL A 349 -22.21 24.65 11.76
N PHE A 350 -20.95 24.36 11.45
CA PHE A 350 -20.57 23.26 10.61
C PHE A 350 -20.72 21.94 11.34
N CYS A 351 -21.05 20.91 10.57
CA CYS A 351 -21.34 19.59 11.07
C CYS A 351 -20.63 18.60 10.16
N GLY A 352 -19.49 18.06 10.60
CA GLY A 352 -18.63 17.27 9.73
C GLY A 352 -17.18 17.23 10.19
N GLN A 353 -16.27 17.04 9.23
CA GLN A 353 -14.83 17.00 9.46
C GLN A 353 -14.09 17.93 8.50
N LEU A 354 -13.03 18.57 8.99
CA LEU A 354 -12.08 19.34 8.19
C LEU A 354 -10.67 18.73 8.33
N GLY A 355 -9.93 18.65 7.23
CA GLY A 355 -8.51 18.31 7.26
C GLY A 355 -7.65 19.46 7.79
N ALA A 356 -6.37 19.46 7.45
CA ALA A 356 -5.52 20.63 7.67
C ALA A 356 -6.05 21.83 6.83
N VAL A 357 -6.11 23.00 7.47
CA VAL A 357 -6.60 24.23 6.86
C VAL A 357 -5.41 25.11 6.52
N TYR A 358 -5.36 25.60 5.29
CA TYR A 358 -4.31 26.47 4.78
C TYR A 358 -4.92 27.76 4.23
N VAL A 359 -4.31 28.89 4.57
CA VAL A 359 -4.53 30.15 3.89
C VAL A 359 -3.21 30.62 3.29
N PHE A 360 -3.17 30.75 1.98
CA PHE A 360 -2.02 31.28 1.24
C PHE A 360 -2.24 32.76 0.95
N ALA A 361 -1.20 33.58 1.14
CA ALA A 361 -1.13 34.99 0.78
C ALA A 361 -0.90 35.23 -0.73
N GLU A 362 -1.28 34.26 -1.56
CA GLU A 362 -1.16 34.29 -3.02
C GLU A 362 -2.37 33.60 -3.66
N ALA A 363 -2.73 34.05 -4.85
CA ALA A 363 -3.68 33.35 -5.72
C ALA A 363 -3.00 32.16 -6.43
N LEU A 364 -3.25 30.95 -5.92
CA LEU A 364 -2.66 29.72 -6.48
C LEU A 364 -3.18 29.43 -7.89
N ASN A 365 -2.30 28.89 -8.74
CA ASN A 365 -2.67 28.49 -10.10
C ASN A 365 -3.20 27.05 -10.16
N ALA A 366 -3.86 26.71 -11.26
CA ALA A 366 -4.49 25.39 -11.43
C ALA A 366 -3.51 24.21 -11.33
N ALA A 367 -2.27 24.37 -11.81
CA ALA A 367 -1.25 23.31 -11.76
C ALA A 367 -0.79 23.04 -10.32
N GLN A 368 -0.58 24.09 -9.52
CA GLN A 368 -0.29 23.97 -8.09
C GLN A 368 -1.44 23.29 -7.35
N ILE A 369 -2.68 23.71 -7.61
CA ILE A 369 -3.88 23.15 -6.94
C ILE A 369 -4.03 21.67 -7.30
N PHE A 370 -3.86 21.30 -8.57
CA PHE A 370 -3.89 19.89 -8.97
C PHE A 370 -2.77 19.09 -8.30
N ALA A 371 -1.56 19.64 -8.20
CA ALA A 371 -0.46 18.98 -7.49
C ALA A 371 -0.76 18.79 -5.99
N ILE A 372 -1.41 19.76 -5.33
CA ILE A 372 -1.87 19.65 -3.94
C ILE A 372 -2.92 18.54 -3.82
N TYR A 373 -3.84 18.41 -4.76
CA TYR A 373 -4.83 17.33 -4.77
C TYR A 373 -4.19 15.94 -4.81
N GLN A 374 -3.10 15.78 -5.56
CA GLN A 374 -2.36 14.50 -5.65
C GLN A 374 -1.71 14.08 -4.33
N LEU A 375 -1.52 14.99 -3.38
CA LEU A 375 -1.05 14.66 -2.02
C LEU A 375 -2.13 13.99 -1.16
N GLY A 376 -3.41 14.12 -1.54
CA GLY A 376 -4.54 13.53 -0.86
C GLY A 376 -4.90 14.19 0.48
N PRO A 377 -5.97 13.70 1.15
CA PRO A 377 -6.49 14.29 2.39
C PRO A 377 -5.57 14.13 3.61
N GLY A 378 -4.65 13.17 3.59
CA GLY A 378 -3.71 12.91 4.69
C GLY A 378 -2.50 13.85 4.74
N TYR A 379 -2.36 14.76 3.79
CA TYR A 379 -1.24 15.69 3.76
C TYR A 379 -1.33 16.74 4.87
N LYS A 380 -0.22 16.91 5.57
CA LYS A 380 -0.14 17.66 6.83
C LYS A 380 1.16 18.47 6.95
N GLY A 381 1.90 18.58 5.86
CA GLY A 381 3.18 19.30 5.79
C GLY A 381 2.98 20.79 5.48
N THR A 382 4.09 21.47 5.22
CA THR A 382 4.12 22.91 4.90
C THR A 382 4.75 23.19 3.55
N PHE A 383 4.77 22.18 2.68
CA PHE A 383 5.32 22.21 1.32
C PHE A 383 6.81 22.59 1.28
N LYS A 384 7.57 22.29 2.33
CA LYS A 384 8.98 22.70 2.47
C LYS A 384 9.94 21.62 1.98
N PHE A 385 9.66 20.35 2.27
CA PHE A 385 10.54 19.24 1.93
C PHE A 385 9.84 18.13 1.13
N LYS A 386 10.54 17.59 0.12
CA LYS A 386 10.04 16.43 -0.66
C LYS A 386 9.73 15.20 0.19
N ALA A 387 10.37 15.06 1.37
CA ALA A 387 10.17 13.97 2.32
C ALA A 387 8.88 14.10 3.17
N GLU A 388 8.10 15.18 3.01
CA GLU A 388 6.85 15.36 3.74
C GLU A 388 5.72 14.42 3.28
N SER A 389 5.89 13.72 2.17
CA SER A 389 4.91 12.76 1.63
C SER A 389 5.59 11.48 1.19
N ASP A 390 5.05 10.35 1.66
CA ASP A 390 5.45 9.00 1.24
C ASP A 390 4.86 8.58 -0.13
N LEU A 391 4.05 9.46 -0.74
CA LEU A 391 3.41 9.19 -2.03
C LEU A 391 4.41 9.29 -3.19
N LEU A 392 4.31 8.34 -4.12
CA LEU A 392 5.07 8.34 -5.37
C LEU A 392 4.48 9.36 -6.36
N LEU A 393 4.83 10.63 -6.19
CA LEU A 393 4.47 11.70 -7.11
C LEU A 393 5.41 11.76 -8.31
N ALA A 394 4.86 12.13 -9.47
CA ALA A 394 5.65 12.47 -10.65
C ALA A 394 6.54 13.70 -10.39
N GLU A 395 7.71 13.77 -11.02
CA GLU A 395 8.72 14.79 -10.70
C GLU A 395 8.24 16.23 -10.94
N HIS A 396 7.41 16.44 -11.96
CA HIS A 396 6.80 17.74 -12.24
C HIS A 396 5.87 18.21 -11.10
N HIS A 397 5.09 17.31 -10.50
CA HIS A 397 4.28 17.65 -9.31
C HIS A 397 5.17 17.99 -8.12
N LYS A 398 6.27 17.24 -7.89
CA LYS A 398 7.22 17.56 -6.81
C LYS A 398 7.85 18.94 -6.98
N SER A 399 8.16 19.34 -8.22
CA SER A 399 8.66 20.67 -8.51
C SER A 399 7.66 21.76 -8.14
N LEU A 400 6.39 21.62 -8.55
CA LEU A 400 5.32 22.56 -8.23
C LEU A 400 5.01 22.67 -6.72
N LEU A 401 5.22 21.58 -5.98
CA LEU A 401 4.93 21.51 -4.54
C LEU A 401 6.07 22.05 -3.69
N TYR A 402 7.32 21.71 -4.04
CA TYR A 402 8.48 21.88 -3.15
C TYR A 402 9.55 22.82 -3.71
N ASP A 403 9.20 23.72 -4.64
CA ASP A 403 10.09 24.82 -5.10
C ASP A 403 10.22 25.96 -4.07
N GLY A 404 9.52 25.86 -2.95
CA GLY A 404 9.52 26.84 -1.86
C GLY A 404 8.44 27.92 -1.98
N LYS A 405 7.80 28.12 -3.14
CA LYS A 405 6.78 29.18 -3.33
C LYS A 405 5.51 28.92 -2.54
N LEU A 406 5.03 27.67 -2.54
CA LEU A 406 3.87 27.30 -1.72
C LEU A 406 4.16 27.49 -0.24
N SER A 407 5.34 27.06 0.22
CA SER A 407 5.74 27.19 1.62
C SER A 407 5.84 28.65 2.07
N SER A 408 6.50 29.50 1.29
CA SER A 408 6.67 30.92 1.61
C SER A 408 5.40 31.75 1.50
N SER A 409 4.41 31.27 0.74
CA SER A 409 3.11 31.94 0.61
C SER A 409 2.11 31.56 1.71
N ILE A 410 2.38 30.61 2.60
CA ILE A 410 1.47 30.28 3.71
C ILE A 410 1.36 31.48 4.66
N ALA A 411 0.17 32.05 4.75
CA ALA A 411 -0.14 33.13 5.69
C ALA A 411 -0.44 32.57 7.10
N PHE A 412 -1.20 31.48 7.15
CA PHE A 412 -1.34 30.65 8.34
C PHE A 412 -1.84 29.25 7.97
N THR A 413 -1.55 28.28 8.83
CA THR A 413 -2.11 26.94 8.72
C THR A 413 -2.39 26.33 10.09
N TYR A 414 -3.52 25.63 10.19
CA TYR A 414 -3.89 24.87 11.38
C TYR A 414 -3.99 23.40 11.03
N ASN A 415 -3.24 22.59 11.76
CA ASN A 415 -3.14 21.16 11.56
C ASN A 415 -3.73 20.43 12.78
N PRO A 416 -4.62 19.43 12.59
CA PRO A 416 -5.18 18.67 13.71
C PRO A 416 -4.13 17.94 14.56
N LYS A 417 -2.94 17.62 14.02
CA LYS A 417 -1.84 17.07 14.83
C LYS A 417 -1.06 18.10 15.64
N ALA A 418 -1.20 19.38 15.32
CA ALA A 418 -0.55 20.49 16.00
C ALA A 418 -1.53 21.15 16.98
N THR A 419 -1.92 20.41 18.01
CA THR A 419 -2.87 20.88 19.03
C THR A 419 -2.30 20.66 20.43
N ASP A 420 -2.69 21.55 21.35
CA ASP A 420 -2.44 21.42 22.78
C ASP A 420 -3.78 21.64 23.51
N ALA A 421 -4.37 20.54 23.99
CA ALA A 421 -5.73 20.48 24.52
C ALA A 421 -6.76 21.12 23.56
N GLN A 422 -7.24 22.33 23.86
CA GLN A 422 -8.20 23.07 23.05
C GLN A 422 -7.53 24.05 22.07
N LEU A 423 -6.22 24.29 22.20
CA LEU A 423 -5.49 25.19 21.32
C LEU A 423 -5.06 24.50 20.02
N CYS A 424 -5.33 25.15 18.90
CA CYS A 424 -4.77 24.82 17.60
C CYS A 424 -3.53 25.67 17.35
N LEU A 425 -2.37 25.02 17.31
CA LEU A 425 -1.09 25.69 17.10
C LEU A 425 -0.94 26.04 15.62
N GLU A 426 -0.82 27.34 15.35
CA GLU A 426 -0.42 27.86 14.05
C GLU A 426 0.93 27.26 13.64
N SER A 427 0.99 26.68 12.43
CA SER A 427 2.10 25.83 11.98
C SER A 427 2.78 26.35 10.70
N SER A 428 2.66 27.64 10.38
CA SER A 428 3.34 28.23 9.23
C SER A 428 4.87 28.19 9.38
N PRO A 429 5.64 28.17 8.27
CA PRO A 429 7.09 28.24 8.33
C PRO A 429 7.56 29.48 9.11
N LYS A 430 8.54 29.29 10.01
CA LYS A 430 9.06 30.36 10.90
C LYS A 430 9.57 31.61 10.18
N ASP A 431 9.99 31.44 8.92
CA ASP A 431 10.51 32.51 8.07
C ASP A 431 9.38 33.41 7.53
N ASN A 432 8.12 32.97 7.61
CA ASN A 432 6.97 33.73 7.15
C ASN A 432 6.52 34.73 8.23
N PRO A 433 6.24 35.99 7.87
CA PRO A 433 5.79 36.99 8.83
C PRO A 433 4.38 36.68 9.34
N SER A 434 4.19 36.73 10.66
CA SER A 434 2.86 36.56 11.26
C SER A 434 1.92 37.71 10.88
N ILE A 435 0.68 37.36 10.54
CA ILE A 435 -0.38 38.31 10.21
C ILE A 435 -1.29 38.66 11.40
N PHE A 436 -1.09 38.00 12.55
CA PHE A 436 -1.94 38.13 13.74
C PHE A 436 -1.47 39.29 14.63
N VAL A 437 -2.41 39.88 15.38
CA VAL A 437 -2.13 40.98 16.32
C VAL A 437 -1.32 40.48 17.53
N HIS A 438 -1.62 39.28 18.00
CA HIS A 438 -1.03 38.67 19.18
C HIS A 438 -0.71 37.19 18.93
N SER A 439 -0.74 36.36 19.97
CA SER A 439 -0.59 34.90 19.85
C SER A 439 -1.40 34.36 18.67
N PRO A 440 -0.77 33.63 17.73
CA PRO A 440 -1.40 33.20 16.48
C PRO A 440 -2.20 31.91 16.63
N HIS A 441 -2.27 31.33 17.83
CA HIS A 441 -2.95 30.06 18.06
C HIS A 441 -4.47 30.23 18.13
N ALA A 442 -5.21 29.33 17.48
CA ALA A 442 -6.67 29.33 17.49
C ALA A 442 -7.23 28.45 18.61
N LEU A 443 -8.50 28.61 18.94
CA LEU A 443 -9.16 27.93 20.06
C LEU A 443 -10.35 27.09 19.57
N MET A 444 -10.35 25.80 19.89
CA MET A 444 -11.48 24.90 19.67
C MET A 444 -12.56 25.12 20.74
N LEU A 445 -13.80 25.35 20.30
CA LEU A 445 -14.95 25.64 21.14
C LEU A 445 -16.00 24.53 21.05
N GLN A 446 -16.75 24.30 22.14
CA GLN A 446 -17.95 23.44 22.22
C GLN A 446 -17.82 22.09 21.51
N ASP A 447 -17.11 21.14 22.16
CA ASP A 447 -16.89 19.76 21.69
C ASP A 447 -16.22 19.61 20.31
N VAL A 448 -15.72 20.69 19.70
CA VAL A 448 -14.81 20.58 18.56
C VAL A 448 -13.52 19.92 19.03
N LYS A 449 -13.10 18.87 18.33
CA LYS A 449 -11.94 18.06 18.70
C LYS A 449 -11.03 17.86 17.50
N ALA A 450 -9.73 17.89 17.75
CA ALA A 450 -8.77 17.31 16.81
C ALA A 450 -8.69 15.81 17.05
N VAL A 451 -9.04 15.04 16.02
CA VAL A 451 -9.04 13.57 16.07
C VAL A 451 -7.82 13.08 15.32
N VAL A 452 -7.04 12.22 15.96
CA VAL A 452 -5.91 11.51 15.34
C VAL A 452 -6.22 10.02 15.36
N THR A 453 -6.10 9.40 14.19
CA THR A 453 -6.34 7.98 13.99
C THR A 453 -5.05 7.32 13.54
N HIS A 454 -4.80 6.12 14.03
CA HIS A 454 -3.63 5.32 13.75
C HIS A 454 -3.95 4.27 12.68
N SER A 455 -3.06 4.19 11.69
CA SER A 455 -3.11 3.14 10.69
C SER A 455 -2.42 1.87 11.19
N VAL A 456 -2.76 0.72 10.61
CA VAL A 456 -2.07 -0.55 10.93
C VAL A 456 -0.59 -0.48 10.64
N GLN A 457 -0.16 0.24 9.60
CA GLN A 457 1.26 0.43 9.29
C GLN A 457 1.99 1.09 10.46
N SER A 458 1.39 2.14 11.04
CA SER A 458 1.95 2.88 12.18
C SER A 458 1.99 2.01 13.45
N ALA A 459 0.92 1.25 13.68
CA ALA A 459 0.84 0.32 14.81
C ALA A 459 1.87 -0.83 14.68
N ILE A 460 2.03 -1.43 13.49
CA ILE A 460 3.03 -2.46 13.19
C ILE A 460 4.44 -1.93 13.40
N HIS A 461 4.74 -0.74 12.87
CA HIS A 461 6.03 -0.10 13.06
C HIS A 461 6.38 0.03 14.56
N SER A 462 5.40 0.43 15.37
CA SER A 462 5.57 0.64 16.81
C SER A 462 5.77 -0.65 17.64
N ILE A 463 5.40 -1.82 17.11
CA ILE A 463 5.53 -3.10 17.83
C ILE A 463 6.75 -3.94 17.42
N GLY A 464 7.62 -3.42 16.55
CA GLY A 464 8.79 -4.13 16.05
C GLY A 464 8.82 -4.31 14.52
N GLY A 465 7.90 -3.67 13.79
CA GLY A 465 7.87 -3.67 12.34
C GLY A 465 7.28 -4.93 11.72
N ILE A 466 7.45 -5.06 10.40
CA ILE A 466 6.83 -6.14 9.61
C ILE A 466 7.22 -7.55 10.06
N GLN A 467 8.35 -7.69 10.76
CA GLN A 467 8.87 -8.96 11.27
C GLN A 467 7.91 -9.65 12.23
N VAL A 468 7.05 -8.90 12.91
CA VAL A 468 6.01 -9.45 13.81
C VAL A 468 5.02 -10.36 13.06
N LEU A 469 4.91 -10.23 11.74
CA LEU A 469 4.02 -11.06 10.91
C LEU A 469 4.67 -12.38 10.48
N PHE A 470 6.01 -12.49 10.46
CA PHE A 470 6.69 -13.69 9.96
C PHE A 470 6.37 -14.97 10.76
N PRO A 471 6.22 -14.94 12.09
CA PRO A 471 5.78 -16.11 12.84
C PRO A 471 4.44 -16.69 12.38
N LEU A 472 3.56 -15.90 11.73
CA LEU A 472 2.29 -16.40 11.19
C LEU A 472 2.51 -17.34 9.99
N PHE A 473 3.57 -17.13 9.20
CA PHE A 473 3.95 -18.04 8.11
C PHE A 473 4.52 -19.38 8.62
N ALA A 474 5.07 -19.40 9.84
CA ALA A 474 5.52 -20.65 10.47
C ALA A 474 4.36 -21.51 11.01
N GLN A 475 3.13 -20.96 11.04
CA GLN A 475 1.93 -21.61 11.57
C GLN A 475 0.99 -22.11 10.47
N LEU A 476 1.38 -22.04 9.19
CA LEU A 476 0.50 -22.40 8.07
C LEU A 476 -0.07 -23.82 8.18
N ASP A 477 0.70 -24.77 8.70
CA ASP A 477 0.28 -26.17 8.85
C ASP A 477 -0.54 -26.45 10.12
N TYR A 478 -0.87 -25.42 10.92
CA TYR A 478 -1.68 -25.61 12.12
C TYR A 478 -3.11 -25.96 11.73
N LYS A 479 -3.71 -26.89 12.47
CA LYS A 479 -5.08 -27.34 12.24
C LYS A 479 -6.08 -26.37 12.85
N GLN A 480 -7.28 -26.28 12.28
CA GLN A 480 -8.34 -25.45 12.85
C GLN A 480 -8.83 -26.03 14.18
N HIS A 481 -9.29 -25.16 15.09
CA HIS A 481 -9.77 -25.61 16.41
C HIS A 481 -10.95 -26.60 16.32
N SER A 482 -11.84 -26.40 15.34
CA SER A 482 -13.06 -27.21 15.16
C SER A 482 -12.95 -28.26 14.05
N SER A 483 -11.79 -28.38 13.39
CA SER A 483 -11.61 -29.25 12.24
C SER A 483 -10.16 -29.75 12.16
N ASP A 484 -9.98 -31.04 11.88
CA ASP A 484 -8.64 -31.61 11.70
C ASP A 484 -8.00 -31.23 10.35
N GLN A 485 -8.62 -30.31 9.61
CA GLN A 485 -8.12 -29.81 8.34
C GLN A 485 -7.30 -28.52 8.48
N VAL A 486 -6.34 -28.41 7.58
CA VAL A 486 -5.51 -27.22 7.39
C VAL A 486 -6.20 -26.27 6.41
N ASP A 487 -6.20 -24.97 6.72
CA ASP A 487 -6.80 -23.95 5.84
C ASP A 487 -5.76 -23.40 4.85
N SER A 488 -5.93 -23.72 3.57
CA SER A 488 -5.01 -23.30 2.50
C SER A 488 -5.11 -21.82 2.13
N THR A 489 -6.10 -21.09 2.66
CA THR A 489 -6.33 -19.66 2.36
C THR A 489 -5.52 -18.72 3.25
N VAL A 490 -4.92 -19.22 4.33
CA VAL A 490 -4.12 -18.41 5.27
C VAL A 490 -2.91 -17.80 4.56
N CYS A 491 -2.21 -18.59 3.75
CA CYS A 491 -1.02 -18.14 3.02
C CYS A 491 -1.33 -16.96 2.07
N SER A 492 -2.39 -17.07 1.27
CA SER A 492 -2.80 -15.99 0.35
C SER A 492 -3.30 -14.76 1.11
N THR A 493 -3.96 -14.95 2.26
CA THR A 493 -4.39 -13.85 3.14
C THR A 493 -3.20 -13.05 3.69
N LEU A 494 -2.17 -13.73 4.19
CA LEU A 494 -0.96 -13.08 4.70
C LEU A 494 -0.15 -12.39 3.60
N LEU A 495 0.01 -13.04 2.44
CA LEU A 495 0.71 -12.45 1.29
C LEU A 495 -0.03 -11.22 0.75
N ALA A 496 -1.36 -11.28 0.64
CA ALA A 496 -2.17 -10.13 0.25
C ALA A 496 -2.00 -8.97 1.24
N PHE A 497 -2.00 -9.26 2.53
CA PHE A 497 -1.78 -8.25 3.55
C PHE A 497 -0.39 -7.60 3.44
N ILE A 498 0.68 -8.39 3.26
CA ILE A 498 2.02 -7.84 3.01
C ILE A 498 2.01 -6.95 1.76
N MET A 499 1.37 -7.38 0.66
CA MET A 499 1.30 -6.59 -0.56
C MET A 499 0.67 -5.22 -0.31
N GLU A 500 -0.44 -5.18 0.42
CA GLU A 500 -1.12 -3.94 0.75
C GLU A 500 -0.33 -3.06 1.73
N LEU A 501 0.44 -3.64 2.67
CA LEU A 501 1.36 -2.86 3.50
C LEU A 501 2.47 -2.21 2.67
N LEU A 502 3.04 -2.95 1.70
CA LEU A 502 4.08 -2.42 0.81
C LEU A 502 3.54 -1.34 -0.12
N LYS A 503 2.33 -1.50 -0.67
CA LYS A 503 1.70 -0.49 -1.53
C LYS A 503 1.51 0.86 -0.86
N ASN A 504 1.21 0.84 0.44
CA ASN A 504 0.79 2.02 1.19
C ASN A 504 1.90 2.63 2.07
N SER A 505 3.11 2.04 2.10
CA SER A 505 4.19 2.56 2.96
C SER A 505 5.58 2.20 2.44
N VAL A 506 6.36 3.23 2.12
CA VAL A 506 7.79 3.11 1.78
C VAL A 506 8.59 2.57 2.96
N ALA A 507 8.29 3.01 4.18
CA ALA A 507 8.92 2.48 5.40
C ALA A 507 8.73 0.96 5.52
N MET A 508 7.56 0.41 5.16
CA MET A 508 7.35 -1.04 5.14
C MET A 508 8.16 -1.75 4.04
N GLN A 509 8.36 -1.10 2.88
CA GLN A 509 9.24 -1.60 1.82
C GLN A 509 10.71 -1.67 2.27
N GLU A 510 11.19 -0.68 3.01
CA GLU A 510 12.55 -0.70 3.56
C GLU A 510 12.71 -1.74 4.68
N GLN A 511 11.68 -1.90 5.53
CA GLN A 511 11.69 -2.91 6.58
C GLN A 511 11.72 -4.33 6.00
N ILE A 512 10.89 -4.65 5.01
CA ILE A 512 10.91 -5.99 4.41
C ILE A 512 12.24 -6.24 3.66
N LEU A 513 12.85 -5.21 3.06
CA LEU A 513 14.16 -5.33 2.42
C LEU A 513 15.27 -5.62 3.44
N SER A 514 15.35 -4.81 4.49
CA SER A 514 16.36 -4.91 5.54
C SER A 514 16.25 -6.21 6.34
N SER A 515 15.03 -6.68 6.59
CA SER A 515 14.78 -7.96 7.28
C SER A 515 14.90 -9.19 6.37
N LYS A 516 15.26 -9.02 5.09
CA LYS A 516 15.22 -10.09 4.06
C LYS A 516 13.88 -10.84 4.07
N GLY A 517 12.77 -10.11 4.15
CA GLY A 517 11.45 -10.71 4.41
C GLY A 517 11.03 -11.76 3.40
N PHE A 518 11.28 -11.57 2.10
CA PHE A 518 10.97 -12.58 1.09
C PHE A 518 11.80 -13.87 1.23
N LEU A 519 13.01 -13.80 1.81
CA LEU A 519 13.78 -15.00 2.16
C LEU A 519 13.11 -15.76 3.31
N VAL A 520 12.68 -15.07 4.36
CA VAL A 520 12.00 -15.68 5.52
C VAL A 520 10.67 -16.32 5.11
N ILE A 521 9.89 -15.61 4.28
CA ILE A 521 8.64 -16.11 3.71
C ILE A 521 8.93 -17.32 2.81
N GLY A 522 9.89 -17.22 1.89
CA GLY A 522 10.27 -18.32 1.01
C GLY A 522 10.71 -19.58 1.77
N TYR A 523 11.52 -19.42 2.81
CA TYR A 523 11.91 -20.52 3.70
C TYR A 523 10.71 -21.15 4.41
N SER A 524 9.78 -20.33 4.92
CA SER A 524 8.57 -20.81 5.59
C SER A 524 7.67 -21.60 4.62
N LEU A 525 7.51 -21.14 3.38
CA LEU A 525 6.78 -21.84 2.32
C LEU A 525 7.47 -23.14 1.88
N GLU A 526 8.81 -23.17 1.90
CA GLU A 526 9.58 -24.38 1.63
C GLU A 526 9.35 -25.45 2.70
N LYS A 527 9.27 -25.06 3.97
CA LYS A 527 9.03 -25.96 5.11
C LYS A 527 7.58 -26.36 5.30
N SER A 528 6.64 -25.52 4.88
CA SER A 528 5.21 -25.78 5.02
C SER A 528 4.68 -26.79 4.00
N SER A 529 3.52 -27.37 4.31
CA SER A 529 2.77 -28.25 3.40
C SER A 529 2.47 -27.57 2.06
N LYS A 530 2.54 -28.36 0.99
CA LYS A 530 2.36 -27.87 -0.39
C LYS A 530 0.90 -27.63 -0.76
N VAL A 531 -0.03 -28.01 0.13
CA VAL A 531 -1.45 -27.67 0.05
C VAL A 531 -1.68 -26.15 0.05
N HIS A 532 -0.76 -25.38 0.66
CA HIS A 532 -0.79 -23.91 0.67
C HIS A 532 -0.38 -23.26 -0.65
N ILE A 533 0.30 -23.99 -1.54
CA ILE A 533 0.80 -23.47 -2.81
C ILE A 533 -0.32 -23.55 -3.86
N THR A 534 -1.25 -22.62 -3.74
CA THR A 534 -2.47 -22.53 -4.57
C THR A 534 -2.29 -21.54 -5.72
N GLY A 535 -3.22 -21.55 -6.68
CA GLY A 535 -3.26 -20.55 -7.74
C GLY A 535 -3.35 -19.10 -7.21
N ALA A 536 -4.08 -18.88 -6.10
CA ALA A 536 -4.17 -17.57 -5.47
C ALA A 536 -2.83 -17.06 -4.93
N VAL A 537 -2.00 -17.96 -4.37
CA VAL A 537 -0.64 -17.63 -3.92
C VAL A 537 0.25 -17.27 -5.11
N LEU A 538 0.17 -18.02 -6.21
CA LEU A 538 0.88 -17.69 -7.44
C LEU A 538 0.47 -16.31 -7.97
N GLU A 539 -0.82 -16.05 -8.12
CA GLU A 539 -1.33 -14.74 -8.59
C GLU A 539 -0.80 -13.58 -7.75
N LEU A 540 -0.78 -13.73 -6.42
CA LEU A 540 -0.20 -12.71 -5.53
C LEU A 540 1.30 -12.53 -5.77
N CYS A 541 2.07 -13.60 -5.90
CA CYS A 541 3.50 -13.52 -6.22
C CYS A 541 3.76 -12.84 -7.57
N LEU A 542 2.94 -13.11 -8.59
CA LEU A 542 3.03 -12.43 -9.88
C LEU A 542 2.62 -10.95 -9.79
N ALA A 543 1.59 -10.64 -9.01
CA ALA A 543 1.18 -9.28 -8.74
C ALA A 543 2.27 -8.50 -7.98
N PHE A 544 2.96 -9.12 -7.02
CA PHE A 544 4.13 -8.54 -6.36
C PHE A 544 5.23 -8.22 -7.39
N ALA A 545 5.55 -9.15 -8.29
CA ALA A 545 6.58 -8.93 -9.30
C ALA A 545 6.23 -7.74 -10.21
N LYS A 546 4.99 -7.68 -10.71
CA LYS A 546 4.48 -6.56 -11.54
C LYS A 546 4.46 -5.23 -10.79
N TYR A 547 4.08 -5.24 -9.52
CA TYR A 547 4.07 -4.03 -8.69
C TYR A 547 5.50 -3.52 -8.45
N LEU A 548 6.40 -4.39 -8.00
CA LEU A 548 7.79 -4.03 -7.68
C LEU A 548 8.59 -3.66 -8.94
N SER A 549 8.28 -4.23 -10.10
CA SER A 549 8.94 -3.88 -11.37
C SER A 549 8.63 -2.47 -11.84
N ASN A 550 7.47 -1.93 -11.45
CA ASN A 550 7.01 -0.58 -11.79
C ASN A 550 7.43 0.47 -10.75
N LEU A 551 8.01 0.04 -9.62
CA LEU A 551 8.46 0.93 -8.56
C LEU A 551 9.91 1.39 -8.81
N GLN A 552 10.17 2.69 -8.70
CA GLN A 552 11.51 3.26 -8.97
C GLN A 552 12.63 2.59 -8.17
N ASN A 553 12.37 2.28 -6.89
CA ASN A 553 13.34 1.63 -5.98
C ASN A 553 12.99 0.14 -5.72
N GLY A 554 12.17 -0.49 -6.56
CA GLY A 554 11.65 -1.84 -6.32
C GLY A 554 12.61 -2.97 -6.66
N GLY A 555 13.69 -2.69 -7.39
CA GLY A 555 14.65 -3.67 -7.90
C GLY A 555 15.22 -4.63 -6.83
N PRO A 556 15.72 -4.14 -5.67
CA PRO A 556 16.24 -5.01 -4.62
C PRO A 556 15.20 -5.96 -4.02
N LEU A 557 13.97 -5.50 -3.82
CA LEU A 557 12.86 -6.31 -3.33
C LEU A 557 12.42 -7.35 -4.36
N LEU A 558 12.32 -6.92 -5.62
CA LEU A 558 12.01 -7.79 -6.74
C LEU A 558 13.05 -8.91 -6.87
N LYS A 559 14.33 -8.59 -6.68
CA LYS A 559 15.41 -9.58 -6.67
C LYS A 559 15.24 -10.60 -5.55
N GLN A 560 14.93 -10.19 -4.32
CA GLN A 560 14.66 -11.13 -3.22
C GLN A 560 13.43 -12.02 -3.50
N LEU A 561 12.34 -11.45 -4.01
CA LEU A 561 11.15 -12.20 -4.41
C LEU A 561 11.48 -13.25 -5.48
N CYS A 562 12.28 -12.88 -6.49
CA CYS A 562 12.70 -13.79 -7.54
C CYS A 562 13.59 -14.91 -7.00
N ASP A 563 14.68 -14.55 -6.30
CA ASP A 563 15.70 -15.48 -5.81
C ASP A 563 15.12 -16.48 -4.78
N HIS A 564 14.18 -16.06 -3.93
CA HIS A 564 13.73 -16.86 -2.79
C HIS A 564 12.33 -17.47 -2.94
N ILE A 565 11.49 -16.95 -3.84
CA ILE A 565 10.13 -17.45 -4.04
C ILE A 565 9.91 -17.92 -5.48
N LEU A 566 9.93 -17.02 -6.48
CA LEU A 566 9.52 -17.37 -7.85
C LEU A 566 10.44 -18.39 -8.53
N LEU A 567 11.76 -18.29 -8.32
CA LEU A 567 12.76 -19.16 -8.94
C LEU A 567 13.20 -20.31 -8.02
N ASN A 568 12.62 -20.45 -6.82
CA ASN A 568 12.93 -21.55 -5.91
C ASN A 568 12.11 -22.80 -6.26
N PRO A 569 12.70 -23.83 -6.90
CA PRO A 569 11.95 -25.02 -7.30
C PRO A 569 11.37 -25.78 -6.11
N ALA A 570 11.98 -25.74 -4.92
CA ALA A 570 11.53 -26.48 -3.75
C ALA A 570 10.12 -26.06 -3.28
N ILE A 571 9.69 -24.85 -3.61
CA ILE A 571 8.34 -24.36 -3.32
C ILE A 571 7.33 -24.93 -4.33
N TRP A 572 7.68 -25.01 -5.62
CA TRP A 572 6.73 -25.22 -6.71
C TRP A 572 6.63 -26.65 -7.23
N ILE A 573 7.65 -27.49 -7.06
CA ILE A 573 7.71 -28.85 -7.65
C ILE A 573 6.52 -29.75 -7.27
N HIS A 574 5.92 -29.53 -6.10
CA HIS A 574 4.78 -30.29 -5.58
C HIS A 574 3.46 -29.52 -5.63
N ALA A 575 3.44 -28.31 -6.20
CA ALA A 575 2.21 -27.58 -6.44
C ALA A 575 1.35 -28.30 -7.51
N PRO A 576 0.03 -28.06 -7.59
CA PRO A 576 -0.78 -28.62 -8.68
C PRO A 576 -0.20 -28.28 -10.06
N ALA A 577 -0.21 -29.22 -11.00
CA ALA A 577 0.42 -29.05 -12.31
C ALA A 577 -0.04 -27.79 -13.06
N LYS A 578 -1.32 -27.42 -12.93
CA LYS A 578 -1.89 -26.17 -13.46
C LYS A 578 -1.16 -24.92 -12.93
N VAL A 579 -0.85 -24.88 -11.64
CA VAL A 579 -0.11 -23.77 -11.00
C VAL A 579 1.32 -23.72 -11.52
N GLN A 580 1.98 -24.88 -11.64
CA GLN A 580 3.34 -24.96 -12.18
C GLN A 580 3.41 -24.47 -13.64
N LEU A 581 2.47 -24.92 -14.49
CA LEU A 581 2.38 -24.50 -15.88
C LEU A 581 2.17 -23.00 -16.00
N GLN A 582 1.31 -22.44 -15.17
CA GLN A 582 1.04 -21.00 -15.15
C GLN A 582 2.29 -20.19 -14.77
N LEU A 583 3.01 -20.59 -13.71
CA LEU A 583 4.25 -19.95 -13.29
C LEU A 583 5.28 -19.95 -14.43
N TYR A 584 5.59 -21.12 -14.98
CA TYR A 584 6.64 -21.20 -16.01
C TYR A 584 6.21 -20.59 -17.34
N THR A 585 4.91 -20.52 -17.63
CA THR A 585 4.40 -19.75 -18.77
C THR A 585 4.77 -18.28 -18.58
N TYR A 586 4.38 -17.68 -17.45
CA TYR A 586 4.70 -16.29 -17.13
C TYR A 586 6.21 -16.00 -17.17
N LEU A 587 7.03 -16.86 -16.54
CA LEU A 587 8.49 -16.72 -16.55
C LEU A 587 9.08 -16.76 -17.97
N SER A 588 8.53 -17.62 -18.84
CA SER A 588 9.01 -17.78 -20.22
C SER A 588 8.41 -16.79 -21.23
N THR A 589 7.50 -15.89 -20.84
CA THR A 589 6.86 -14.95 -21.77
C THR A 589 6.90 -13.51 -21.27
N GLU A 590 6.14 -13.18 -20.24
CA GLU A 590 5.97 -11.81 -19.71
C GLU A 590 7.15 -11.35 -18.84
N PHE A 591 7.80 -12.28 -18.15
CA PHE A 591 8.81 -11.93 -17.15
C PHE A 591 10.09 -11.35 -17.78
N ILE A 592 10.56 -11.91 -18.91
CA ILE A 592 11.79 -11.45 -19.59
C ILE A 592 11.57 -10.19 -20.44
N SER A 593 10.34 -9.93 -20.88
CA SER A 593 10.02 -8.73 -21.67
C SER A 593 10.16 -7.43 -20.85
N THR A 594 10.07 -7.52 -19.52
CA THR A 594 10.19 -6.37 -18.62
C THR A 594 11.65 -6.15 -18.22
N ALA A 595 12.25 -5.03 -18.64
CA ALA A 595 13.67 -4.74 -18.44
C ALA A 595 14.10 -4.73 -16.96
N THR A 596 13.29 -4.18 -16.06
CA THR A 596 13.57 -4.13 -14.62
C THR A 596 13.60 -5.53 -14.00
N ILE A 597 12.66 -6.39 -14.37
CA ILE A 597 12.60 -7.80 -13.95
C ILE A 597 13.83 -8.55 -14.47
N TYR A 598 14.16 -8.38 -15.75
CA TYR A 598 15.32 -9.02 -16.36
C TYR A 598 16.66 -8.67 -15.69
N ASN A 599 16.79 -7.44 -15.18
CA ASN A 599 17.99 -6.99 -14.47
C ASN A 599 18.05 -7.48 -13.01
N ALA A 600 16.92 -7.83 -12.40
CA ALA A 600 16.87 -8.35 -11.04
C ALA A 600 17.43 -9.78 -10.93
N VAL A 601 17.36 -10.56 -12.02
CA VAL A 601 17.67 -12.00 -12.05
C VAL A 601 19.18 -12.26 -12.17
N ARG A 602 19.72 -13.14 -11.32
CA ARG A 602 21.09 -13.67 -11.47
C ARG A 602 21.12 -14.71 -12.60
N ARG A 603 21.32 -14.27 -13.84
CA ARG A 603 21.15 -15.09 -15.06
C ARG A 603 21.89 -16.44 -15.02
N VAL A 604 23.20 -16.45 -14.79
CA VAL A 604 24.00 -17.68 -14.75
C VAL A 604 23.50 -18.64 -13.66
N GLY A 605 23.29 -18.13 -12.44
CA GLY A 605 22.75 -18.93 -11.34
C GLY A 605 21.36 -19.48 -11.64
N THR A 606 20.51 -18.69 -12.29
CA THR A 606 19.15 -19.08 -12.68
C THR A 606 19.16 -20.16 -13.75
N VAL A 607 20.02 -20.05 -14.77
CA VAL A 607 20.18 -21.10 -15.79
C VAL A 607 20.65 -22.41 -15.14
N LEU A 608 21.66 -22.36 -14.28
CA LEU A 608 22.13 -23.54 -13.55
C LEU A 608 21.02 -24.16 -12.69
N GLN A 609 20.24 -23.33 -11.99
CA GLN A 609 19.11 -23.77 -11.18
C GLN A 609 18.04 -24.46 -12.05
N ILE A 610 17.67 -23.89 -13.20
CA ILE A 610 16.69 -24.49 -14.10
C ILE A 610 17.19 -25.81 -14.67
N MET A 611 18.47 -25.89 -15.07
CA MET A 611 19.06 -27.13 -15.56
C MET A 611 19.08 -28.20 -14.47
N HIS A 612 19.39 -27.83 -13.22
CA HIS A 612 19.23 -28.72 -12.08
C HIS A 612 17.77 -29.15 -11.91
N THR A 613 16.81 -28.23 -12.01
CA THR A 613 15.38 -28.54 -11.89
C THR A 613 14.91 -29.54 -12.95
N LEU A 614 15.31 -29.34 -14.20
CA LEU A 614 15.02 -30.24 -15.33
C LEU A 614 15.67 -31.62 -15.18
N LYS A 615 16.86 -31.68 -14.58
CA LYS A 615 17.62 -32.92 -14.38
C LYS A 615 17.03 -33.78 -13.27
N TYR A 616 16.74 -33.18 -12.11
CA TYR A 616 16.40 -33.93 -10.90
C TYR A 616 14.89 -34.06 -10.64
N TYR A 617 14.06 -33.10 -11.06
CA TYR A 617 12.63 -33.08 -10.74
C TYR A 617 11.73 -33.37 -11.96
N TYR A 618 11.95 -32.67 -13.08
CA TYR A 618 11.11 -32.82 -14.28
C TYR A 618 11.67 -33.79 -15.32
N TRP A 619 12.14 -34.96 -14.91
CA TRP A 619 12.59 -36.00 -15.84
C TRP A 619 11.39 -36.67 -16.55
N VAL A 620 11.57 -37.09 -17.81
CA VAL A 620 10.51 -37.80 -18.59
C VAL A 620 10.56 -39.30 -18.34
N VAL A 621 11.78 -39.84 -18.26
CA VAL A 621 12.09 -41.24 -17.95
C VAL A 621 13.04 -41.26 -16.75
N ASN A 622 12.97 -42.29 -15.91
CA ASN A 622 13.77 -42.36 -14.69
C ASN A 622 15.26 -42.21 -15.04
N PRO A 623 15.93 -41.16 -14.54
CA PRO A 623 17.32 -40.89 -14.90
C PRO A 623 18.29 -41.86 -14.23
N GLN A 624 17.89 -42.54 -13.13
CA GLN A 624 18.73 -43.51 -12.44
C GLN A 624 19.15 -44.66 -13.37
N ASP A 625 18.20 -45.16 -14.17
CA ASP A 625 18.39 -46.32 -15.04
C ASP A 625 19.46 -46.12 -16.12
N ARG A 626 19.73 -44.87 -16.52
CA ARG A 626 20.66 -44.54 -17.62
C ARG A 626 21.88 -43.75 -17.20
N SER A 627 21.78 -42.97 -16.12
CA SER A 627 22.79 -41.97 -15.76
C SER A 627 23.25 -42.02 -14.30
N GLY A 628 22.70 -42.94 -13.49
CA GLY A 628 23.01 -43.05 -12.06
C GLY A 628 22.56 -41.83 -11.24
N VAL A 629 21.73 -40.97 -11.81
CA VAL A 629 21.22 -39.76 -11.17
C VAL A 629 19.98 -40.09 -10.37
N VAL A 630 20.05 -39.90 -9.04
CA VAL A 630 18.92 -40.14 -8.15
C VAL A 630 17.87 -39.03 -8.35
N PRO A 631 16.65 -39.37 -8.79
CA PRO A 631 15.58 -38.39 -8.95
C PRO A 631 15.14 -37.80 -7.60
N LYS A 632 14.68 -36.54 -7.61
CA LYS A 632 14.18 -35.80 -6.44
C LYS A 632 12.70 -35.45 -6.61
N GLY A 633 12.04 -35.11 -5.50
CA GLY A 633 10.62 -34.71 -5.49
C GLY A 633 9.65 -35.85 -5.78
N LEU A 634 9.97 -37.05 -5.29
CA LEU A 634 9.12 -38.25 -5.43
C LEU A 634 8.08 -38.39 -4.29
N ASP A 635 8.26 -37.61 -3.23
CA ASP A 635 7.52 -37.58 -1.98
C ASP A 635 6.18 -36.82 -2.05
N GLY A 636 5.70 -36.49 -3.25
CA GLY A 636 4.44 -35.76 -3.42
C GLY A 636 3.82 -35.92 -4.81
N LEU A 637 2.73 -35.17 -5.06
CA LEU A 637 2.04 -35.17 -6.34
C LEU A 637 2.98 -34.73 -7.45
N ARG A 638 3.15 -35.59 -8.44
CA ARG A 638 3.98 -35.34 -9.61
C ARG A 638 3.10 -35.13 -10.84
N PRO A 639 3.40 -34.13 -11.69
CA PRO A 639 2.69 -33.93 -12.96
C PRO A 639 2.76 -35.17 -13.84
N ASN A 640 1.72 -35.38 -14.67
CA ASN A 640 1.71 -36.49 -15.62
C ASN A 640 2.71 -36.26 -16.77
N GLN A 641 2.96 -37.29 -17.59
CA GLN A 641 3.98 -37.21 -18.65
C GLN A 641 3.75 -36.04 -19.63
N LYS A 642 2.50 -35.76 -20.01
CA LYS A 642 2.16 -34.65 -20.91
C LYS A 642 2.47 -33.30 -20.28
N GLU A 643 2.10 -33.12 -19.01
CA GLU A 643 2.40 -31.93 -18.23
C GLU A 643 3.90 -31.75 -18.04
N ILE A 644 4.65 -32.82 -17.74
CA ILE A 644 6.11 -32.79 -17.64
C ILE A 644 6.72 -32.31 -18.96
N LEU A 645 6.27 -32.81 -20.11
CA LEU A 645 6.77 -32.35 -21.41
C LEU A 645 6.51 -30.85 -21.61
N SER A 646 5.31 -30.36 -21.26
CA SER A 646 4.97 -28.94 -21.32
C SER A 646 5.83 -28.09 -20.37
N LEU A 647 5.99 -28.51 -19.11
CA LEU A 647 6.82 -27.83 -18.11
C LEU A 647 8.28 -27.75 -18.57
N ARG A 648 8.82 -28.84 -19.12
CA ARG A 648 10.18 -28.87 -19.69
C ARG A 648 10.31 -27.90 -20.86
N ALA A 649 9.33 -27.85 -21.76
CA ALA A 649 9.35 -26.93 -22.88
C ALA A 649 9.38 -25.47 -22.42
N LEU A 650 8.55 -25.10 -21.42
CA LEU A 650 8.51 -23.76 -20.84
C LEU A 650 9.83 -23.39 -20.15
N LEU A 651 10.41 -24.30 -19.36
CA LEU A 651 11.69 -24.09 -18.70
C LEU A 651 12.84 -23.93 -19.71
N LEU A 652 12.86 -24.73 -20.78
CA LEU A 652 13.85 -24.59 -21.85
C LEU A 652 13.65 -23.29 -22.65
N LEU A 653 12.41 -22.86 -22.86
CA LEU A 653 12.09 -21.57 -23.48
C LEU A 653 12.60 -20.42 -22.61
N PHE A 654 12.41 -20.52 -21.29
CA PHE A 654 12.92 -19.54 -20.34
C PHE A 654 14.46 -19.47 -20.38
N VAL A 655 15.15 -20.62 -20.37
CA VAL A 655 16.62 -20.68 -20.54
C VAL A 655 17.05 -20.06 -21.87
N LYS A 656 16.37 -20.40 -22.97
CA LYS A 656 16.64 -19.82 -24.30
C LYS A 656 16.57 -18.30 -24.24
N GLN A 657 15.54 -17.73 -23.63
CA GLN A 657 15.37 -16.28 -23.52
C GLN A 657 16.40 -15.61 -22.61
N LEU A 658 16.85 -16.28 -21.54
CA LEU A 658 17.94 -15.78 -20.69
C LEU A 658 19.27 -15.71 -21.44
N ILE A 659 19.55 -16.68 -22.31
CA ILE A 659 20.82 -16.79 -23.05
C ILE A 659 20.84 -15.92 -24.32
N MET A 660 19.76 -15.90 -25.11
CA MET A 660 19.77 -15.38 -26.49
C MET A 660 19.66 -13.84 -26.64
N LYS A 661 19.85 -13.04 -25.58
CA LYS A 661 20.02 -11.58 -25.75
C LYS A 661 21.45 -11.28 -26.20
N ASP A 662 21.59 -10.44 -27.23
CA ASP A 662 22.84 -10.21 -27.97
C ASP A 662 24.05 -9.87 -27.08
N ASP A 663 23.86 -9.06 -26.03
CA ASP A 663 24.95 -8.69 -25.11
C ASP A 663 25.54 -9.89 -24.35
N ASN A 664 24.75 -10.93 -24.05
CA ASN A 664 25.24 -12.10 -23.30
C ASN A 664 25.95 -13.11 -24.20
N LEU A 665 25.54 -13.16 -25.47
CA LEU A 665 26.14 -14.07 -26.43
C LEU A 665 27.60 -13.70 -26.66
N MET A 666 27.91 -12.41 -26.58
CA MET A 666 29.28 -11.90 -26.56
C MET A 666 30.09 -12.47 -25.39
N ASP A 667 29.60 -12.35 -24.16
CA ASP A 667 30.31 -12.83 -22.97
C ASP A 667 30.53 -14.35 -23.02
N VAL A 668 29.52 -15.11 -23.47
CA VAL A 668 29.62 -16.57 -23.62
C VAL A 668 30.63 -16.94 -24.70
N LEU A 669 30.64 -16.23 -25.83
CA LEU A 669 31.61 -16.47 -26.89
C LEU A 669 33.03 -16.09 -26.45
N GLN A 670 33.21 -14.99 -25.73
CA GLN A 670 34.49 -14.61 -25.15
C GLN A 670 35.01 -15.65 -24.16
N LEU A 671 34.14 -16.14 -23.26
CA LEU A 671 34.49 -17.24 -22.36
C LEU A 671 34.87 -18.50 -23.13
N LEU A 672 34.14 -18.82 -24.22
CA LEU A 672 34.44 -19.97 -25.06
C LEU A 672 35.80 -19.82 -25.77
N VAL A 673 36.13 -18.63 -26.29
CA VAL A 673 37.44 -18.30 -26.86
C VAL A 673 38.54 -18.50 -25.82
N ALA A 674 38.36 -17.96 -24.61
CA ALA A 674 39.32 -18.12 -23.51
C ALA A 674 39.55 -19.61 -23.16
N LEU A 675 38.46 -20.36 -22.94
CA LEU A 675 38.53 -21.79 -22.63
C LEU A 675 39.17 -22.62 -23.76
N MET A 676 38.89 -22.31 -25.03
CA MET A 676 39.50 -23.02 -26.17
C MET A 676 40.99 -22.69 -26.32
N SER A 677 41.41 -21.48 -25.90
CA SER A 677 42.81 -21.08 -25.91
C SER A 677 43.61 -21.73 -24.76
N GLU A 678 43.03 -21.83 -23.56
CA GLU A 678 43.70 -22.38 -22.37
C GLU A 678 43.63 -23.90 -22.30
N HIS A 679 42.53 -24.51 -22.79
CA HIS A 679 42.25 -25.94 -22.65
C HIS A 679 41.82 -26.60 -23.99
N PRO A 680 42.64 -26.54 -25.05
CA PRO A 680 42.26 -27.09 -26.36
C PRO A 680 42.02 -28.61 -26.33
N GLY A 681 42.78 -29.37 -25.53
CA GLY A 681 42.69 -30.83 -25.48
C GLY A 681 41.30 -31.37 -25.09
N SER A 682 40.55 -30.64 -24.25
CA SER A 682 39.18 -31.01 -23.87
C SER A 682 38.12 -30.26 -24.67
N MET A 683 38.36 -28.98 -24.98
CA MET A 683 37.36 -28.12 -25.60
C MET A 683 37.16 -28.41 -27.09
N ILE A 684 38.22 -28.69 -27.85
CA ILE A 684 38.13 -28.94 -29.30
C ILE A 684 37.32 -30.22 -29.60
N PRO A 685 37.59 -31.38 -28.97
CA PRO A 685 36.80 -32.59 -29.21
C PRO A 685 35.34 -32.44 -28.78
N ALA A 686 35.09 -31.77 -27.65
CA ALA A 686 33.73 -31.53 -27.17
C ALA A 686 32.94 -30.62 -28.13
N PHE A 687 33.60 -29.60 -28.71
CA PHE A 687 33.00 -28.71 -29.69
C PHE A 687 32.70 -29.44 -31.01
N ASP A 688 33.62 -30.28 -31.51
CA ASP A 688 33.43 -31.06 -32.74
C ASP A 688 32.28 -32.07 -32.58
N GLN A 689 32.27 -32.86 -31.50
CA GLN A 689 31.24 -33.87 -31.22
C GLN A 689 29.82 -33.29 -31.14
N ARG A 690 29.69 -32.00 -30.80
CA ARG A 690 28.42 -31.29 -30.68
C ARG A 690 28.03 -30.54 -31.96
N ASN A 691 28.75 -30.72 -33.06
CA ASN A 691 28.58 -29.96 -34.31
C ASN A 691 28.68 -28.44 -34.10
N GLY A 692 29.64 -27.99 -33.29
CA GLY A 692 29.79 -26.58 -32.90
C GLY A 692 29.91 -25.63 -34.09
N MET A 693 30.51 -26.06 -35.21
CA MET A 693 30.59 -25.29 -36.45
C MET A 693 29.21 -24.85 -36.98
N ARG A 694 28.17 -25.68 -36.84
CA ARG A 694 26.80 -25.31 -37.25
C ARG A 694 26.26 -24.13 -36.45
N ILE A 695 26.67 -24.02 -35.19
CA ILE A 695 26.29 -22.91 -34.31
C ILE A 695 27.03 -21.64 -34.75
N ILE A 696 28.33 -21.73 -35.05
CA ILE A 696 29.11 -20.60 -35.57
C ILE A 696 28.45 -19.99 -36.81
N TYR A 697 28.11 -20.79 -37.82
CA TYR A 697 27.48 -20.26 -39.04
C TYR A 697 26.12 -19.61 -38.79
N LYS A 698 25.38 -20.02 -37.75
CA LYS A 698 24.17 -19.31 -37.32
C LYS A 698 24.51 -17.97 -36.66
N LEU A 699 25.56 -17.92 -35.84
CA LEU A 699 26.03 -16.70 -35.16
C LEU A 699 26.64 -15.68 -36.11
N LEU A 700 27.28 -16.12 -37.20
CA LEU A 700 27.77 -15.25 -38.27
C LEU A 700 26.65 -14.48 -38.97
N ALA A 701 25.40 -14.96 -38.92
CA ALA A 701 24.24 -14.23 -39.39
C ALA A 701 23.66 -13.23 -38.37
N SER A 702 24.32 -12.99 -37.24
CA SER A 702 23.90 -11.97 -36.26
C SER A 702 24.02 -10.56 -36.83
N LYS A 703 23.11 -9.65 -36.44
CA LYS A 703 23.20 -8.23 -36.78
C LYS A 703 24.33 -7.52 -36.03
N ASN A 704 24.68 -7.99 -34.83
CA ASN A 704 25.77 -7.44 -34.02
C ASN A 704 27.13 -7.90 -34.53
N GLU A 705 27.99 -6.96 -34.91
CA GLU A 705 29.34 -7.24 -35.42
C GLU A 705 30.22 -7.96 -34.40
N GLY A 706 30.14 -7.57 -33.12
CA GLY A 706 30.89 -8.22 -32.06
C GLY A 706 30.63 -9.72 -32.01
N ILE A 707 29.36 -10.14 -32.15
CA ILE A 707 28.98 -11.56 -32.10
C ILE A 707 29.62 -12.30 -33.26
N ARG A 708 29.58 -11.71 -34.46
CA ARG A 708 30.21 -12.29 -35.66
C ARG A 708 31.72 -12.44 -35.45
N VAL A 709 32.38 -11.39 -34.95
CA VAL A 709 33.82 -11.35 -34.69
C VAL A 709 34.24 -12.42 -33.67
N GLN A 710 33.51 -12.55 -32.55
CA GLN A 710 33.82 -13.57 -31.54
C GLN A 710 33.51 -14.99 -32.03
N ALA A 711 32.43 -15.18 -32.80
CA ALA A 711 32.14 -16.46 -33.43
C ALA A 711 33.24 -16.88 -34.42
N LEU A 712 33.79 -15.93 -35.20
CA LEU A 712 34.96 -16.18 -36.05
C LEU A 712 36.19 -16.58 -35.21
N LYS A 713 36.46 -15.94 -34.07
CA LYS A 713 37.56 -16.33 -33.18
C LYS A 713 37.41 -17.74 -32.61
N VAL A 714 36.20 -18.12 -32.18
CA VAL A 714 35.90 -19.50 -31.74
C VAL A 714 36.21 -20.50 -32.86
N MET A 715 35.74 -20.21 -34.08
CA MET A 715 36.05 -21.04 -35.25
C MET A 715 37.55 -21.06 -35.56
N GLY A 716 38.26 -19.95 -35.41
CA GLY A 716 39.69 -19.89 -35.60
C GLY A 716 40.47 -20.80 -34.64
N TYR A 717 40.18 -20.74 -33.33
CA TYR A 717 40.78 -21.65 -32.36
C TYR A 717 40.41 -23.10 -32.63
N PHE A 718 39.17 -23.36 -33.06
CA PHE A 718 38.77 -24.69 -33.47
C PHE A 718 39.61 -25.23 -34.63
N LEU A 719 39.74 -24.46 -35.72
CA LEU A 719 40.47 -24.86 -36.91
C LEU A 719 41.97 -25.01 -36.65
N LYS A 720 42.57 -24.12 -35.85
CA LYS A 720 43.99 -24.15 -35.47
C LYS A 720 44.43 -25.47 -34.82
N HIS A 721 43.53 -26.10 -34.07
CA HIS A 721 43.83 -27.31 -33.29
C HIS A 721 43.29 -28.60 -33.90
N LEU A 722 42.70 -28.54 -35.10
CA LEU A 722 42.26 -29.72 -35.84
C LEU A 722 43.40 -30.33 -36.67
N ALA A 723 43.40 -31.65 -36.81
CA ALA A 723 44.27 -32.33 -37.76
C ALA A 723 43.91 -31.95 -39.21
N PRO A 724 44.88 -31.84 -40.14
CA PRO A 724 44.64 -31.37 -41.51
C PRO A 724 43.52 -32.11 -42.26
N LYS A 725 43.48 -33.44 -42.13
CA LYS A 725 42.43 -34.28 -42.73
C LYS A 725 41.04 -33.93 -42.21
N ARG A 726 40.91 -33.74 -40.89
CA ARG A 726 39.63 -33.40 -40.25
C ARG A 726 39.20 -31.96 -40.56
N LYS A 727 40.16 -31.03 -40.63
CA LYS A 727 39.94 -29.64 -41.06
C LYS A 727 39.33 -29.59 -42.47
N ALA A 728 39.89 -30.37 -43.41
CA ALA A 728 39.36 -30.50 -44.77
C ALA A 728 37.96 -31.14 -44.80
N GLU A 729 37.73 -32.23 -44.05
CA GLU A 729 36.40 -32.86 -43.96
C GLU A 729 35.33 -31.89 -43.45
N VAL A 730 35.63 -31.12 -42.40
CA VAL A 730 34.68 -30.19 -41.78
C VAL A 730 34.42 -28.97 -42.65
N MET A 731 35.46 -28.37 -43.23
CA MET A 731 35.34 -27.09 -43.95
C MET A 731 35.08 -27.26 -45.44
N VAL A 732 35.78 -28.17 -46.12
CA VAL A 732 35.68 -28.37 -47.58
C VAL A 732 34.56 -29.35 -47.92
N GLY A 733 34.39 -30.42 -47.15
CA GLY A 733 33.35 -31.45 -47.39
C GLY A 733 31.91 -30.92 -47.42
N HIS A 734 31.67 -29.74 -46.84
CA HIS A 734 30.37 -29.07 -46.82
C HIS A 734 30.39 -27.66 -47.46
N GLY A 735 31.46 -27.27 -48.15
CA GLY A 735 31.57 -25.96 -48.80
C GLY A 735 31.45 -24.78 -47.83
N LEU A 736 31.95 -24.92 -46.60
CA LEU A 736 31.69 -23.93 -45.55
C LEU A 736 32.47 -22.62 -45.76
N PHE A 737 33.61 -22.64 -46.46
CA PHE A 737 34.35 -21.42 -46.79
C PHE A 737 33.56 -20.44 -47.68
N SER A 738 32.80 -20.93 -48.66
CA SER A 738 31.94 -20.06 -49.48
C SER A 738 30.76 -19.52 -48.68
N LEU A 739 30.17 -20.36 -47.81
CA LEU A 739 29.10 -19.95 -46.90
C LEU A 739 29.55 -18.87 -45.91
N LEU A 740 30.84 -18.80 -45.58
CA LEU A 740 31.38 -17.80 -44.65
C LEU A 740 31.28 -16.39 -45.23
N ALA A 741 31.64 -16.22 -46.50
CA ALA A 741 31.49 -14.95 -47.21
C ALA A 741 30.01 -14.54 -47.28
N GLU A 742 29.12 -15.45 -47.68
CA GLU A 742 27.68 -15.21 -47.77
C GLU A 742 27.08 -14.76 -46.42
N ARG A 743 27.49 -15.41 -45.32
CA ARG A 743 26.99 -15.09 -43.97
C ARG A 743 27.50 -13.75 -43.45
N LEU A 744 28.77 -13.43 -43.67
CA LEU A 744 29.34 -12.15 -43.24
C LEU A 744 28.76 -10.97 -44.00
N MET A 745 28.43 -11.16 -45.29
CA MET A 745 27.83 -10.13 -46.14
C MET A 745 26.30 -9.97 -45.96
N LEU A 746 25.67 -10.76 -45.07
CA LEU A 746 24.22 -10.82 -44.94
C LEU A 746 23.59 -9.49 -44.46
N HIS A 747 24.33 -8.68 -43.68
CA HIS A 747 23.86 -7.40 -43.13
C HIS A 747 24.69 -6.18 -43.58
N THR A 748 25.83 -6.38 -44.23
CA THR A 748 26.73 -5.31 -44.67
C THR A 748 27.53 -5.75 -45.90
N ASN A 749 27.69 -4.86 -46.87
CA ASN A 749 28.51 -5.10 -48.06
C ASN A 749 29.97 -4.68 -47.86
N VAL A 750 30.34 -4.21 -46.66
CA VAL A 750 31.68 -3.75 -46.32
C VAL A 750 32.22 -4.58 -45.15
N ILE A 751 33.43 -5.13 -45.33
CA ILE A 751 34.18 -5.81 -44.26
C ILE A 751 34.91 -4.75 -43.44
N SER A 752 34.59 -4.66 -42.15
CA SER A 752 35.28 -3.76 -41.22
C SER A 752 36.72 -4.21 -40.97
N MET A 753 37.59 -3.30 -40.51
CA MET A 753 38.95 -3.64 -40.09
C MET A 753 38.96 -4.74 -39.01
N THR A 754 38.03 -4.67 -38.04
CA THR A 754 37.88 -5.68 -36.99
C THR A 754 37.58 -7.08 -37.56
N THR A 755 36.66 -7.16 -38.52
CA THR A 755 36.30 -8.44 -39.15
C THR A 755 37.45 -8.96 -40.03
N TYR A 756 38.08 -8.07 -40.79
CA TYR A 756 39.26 -8.39 -41.61
C TYR A 756 40.38 -8.98 -40.76
N ASN A 757 40.71 -8.34 -39.63
CA ASN A 757 41.76 -8.81 -38.72
C ASN A 757 41.52 -10.23 -38.24
N VAL A 758 40.30 -10.59 -37.84
CA VAL A 758 40.01 -11.96 -37.39
C VAL A 758 40.09 -12.97 -38.54
N LEU A 759 39.68 -12.61 -39.76
CA LEU A 759 39.87 -13.48 -40.93
C LEU A 759 41.35 -13.67 -41.25
N PHE A 760 42.15 -12.62 -41.13
CA PHE A 760 43.61 -12.68 -41.29
C PHE A 760 44.27 -13.57 -40.22
N GLU A 761 43.86 -13.44 -38.96
CA GLU A 761 44.29 -14.33 -37.87
C GLU A 761 43.95 -15.80 -38.15
N ILE A 762 42.78 -16.09 -38.72
CA ILE A 762 42.38 -17.45 -39.11
C ILE A 762 43.25 -17.97 -40.26
N LEU A 763 43.50 -17.14 -41.27
CA LEU A 763 44.31 -17.50 -42.45
C LEU A 763 45.77 -17.82 -42.08
N THR A 764 46.30 -17.11 -41.09
CA THR A 764 47.67 -17.28 -40.59
C THR A 764 47.77 -18.27 -39.43
N GLU A 765 46.63 -18.78 -38.94
CA GLU A 765 46.49 -19.61 -37.72
C GLU A 765 47.03 -18.95 -36.43
N GLN A 766 47.25 -17.64 -36.45
CA GLN A 766 47.72 -16.83 -35.31
C GLN A 766 46.55 -16.14 -34.61
N ILE A 767 45.61 -16.93 -34.07
CA ILE A 767 44.44 -16.41 -33.36
C ILE A 767 44.84 -15.73 -32.04
N CYS A 768 44.42 -14.47 -31.86
CA CYS A 768 44.54 -13.75 -30.60
C CYS A 768 43.25 -13.89 -29.77
N THR A 769 43.35 -13.93 -28.43
CA THR A 769 42.16 -13.94 -27.55
C THR A 769 41.42 -12.59 -27.54
N GLN A 770 42.16 -11.48 -27.65
CA GLN A 770 41.60 -10.14 -27.70
C GLN A 770 41.16 -9.74 -29.12
N VAL A 771 40.16 -8.86 -29.21
CA VAL A 771 39.68 -8.29 -30.48
C VAL A 771 40.52 -7.09 -30.84
N VAL A 772 41.13 -7.11 -32.03
CA VAL A 772 41.96 -6.02 -32.55
C VAL A 772 41.14 -5.16 -33.51
N HIS A 773 41.02 -3.87 -33.21
CA HIS A 773 40.23 -2.92 -34.00
C HIS A 773 41.06 -2.06 -34.98
N LYS A 774 42.38 -2.01 -34.78
CA LYS A 774 43.34 -1.31 -35.66
C LYS A 774 44.05 -2.30 -36.57
N GLN A 775 44.78 -1.82 -37.57
CA GLN A 775 45.56 -2.69 -38.45
C GLN A 775 46.55 -3.55 -37.65
N HIS A 776 46.64 -4.84 -37.98
CA HIS A 776 47.67 -5.73 -37.43
C HIS A 776 49.07 -5.28 -37.88
N PRO A 777 50.13 -5.53 -37.08
CA PRO A 777 51.50 -5.33 -37.51
C PRO A 777 51.80 -6.15 -38.78
N ASP A 778 52.73 -5.66 -39.61
CA ASP A 778 53.14 -6.39 -40.82
C ASP A 778 53.66 -7.80 -40.45
N PRO A 779 53.25 -8.85 -41.18
CA PRO A 779 53.63 -10.22 -40.88
C PRO A 779 55.14 -10.40 -41.04
N ASP A 780 55.77 -11.07 -40.06
CA ASP A 780 57.18 -11.44 -40.16
C ASP A 780 57.40 -12.58 -41.17
N SER A 781 58.67 -12.87 -41.50
CA SER A 781 59.04 -13.89 -42.48
C SER A 781 58.69 -15.33 -42.06
N SER A 782 58.14 -15.54 -40.86
CA SER A 782 57.72 -16.85 -40.35
C SER A 782 56.23 -17.16 -40.62
N VAL A 783 55.44 -16.14 -40.98
CA VAL A 783 54.01 -16.28 -41.26
C VAL A 783 53.81 -17.02 -42.59
N LYS A 784 53.26 -18.23 -42.52
CA LYS A 784 52.87 -19.01 -43.70
C LYS A 784 51.38 -18.90 -43.93
N ILE A 785 50.99 -18.46 -45.12
CA ILE A 785 49.60 -18.60 -45.58
C ILE A 785 49.38 -20.08 -45.87
N GLN A 786 48.72 -20.77 -44.95
CA GLN A 786 48.30 -22.15 -45.20
C GLN A 786 46.98 -22.10 -45.97
N ASN A 787 47.07 -22.20 -47.30
CA ASN A 787 45.90 -22.50 -48.13
C ASN A 787 45.61 -24.00 -47.98
N SER A 788 44.98 -24.39 -46.86
CA SER A 788 44.58 -25.77 -46.58
C SER A 788 43.31 -26.15 -47.32
#